data_AF-G1VN78-F1
#
_entry.id   AF-G1VN78-F1
#
_cell.length_a   1.000
_cell.length_b   1.000
_cell.length_c   1.000
_cell.angle_alpha   90.00
_cell.angle_beta   90.00
_cell.angle_gamma   90.00
#
_symmetry.space_group_name_H-M   'P 1'
#
loop_
_entity.id
_entity.type
_entity.pdbx_description
1 polymer ?
#
loop_
_entity_poly.entity_id
_entity_poly.type
_entity_poly.pdbx_seq_one_letter_code
_entity_poly.pdbx_strand_id
1 'polypeptide(L)'
;MDKKQQPKAVRRKSGQGGGRIFRSIVIVFLALVLVGGVSVFFMLSTIVGSVDTDDMADKIVNREPSTFYAADGTKIYEWGGVSRENVTYKQIPQSTIDAFLAIEDSRYFSHNGFDLPRFISSALFNVKSGSFAQGGSTLTMQTIDNFIMKPEEEKAEKEGKTYSALEKVERKVQEIYMSMSLEKDLSKEEIITKYLNEINFGDSARGIQKGAEYYFGKNVEELNLAESAFLAGVINAPNSYNPYRGYDKSTGDNFYQYASERRDETLNLMLKHGYITETEYKLAKSTKLAFQLTGEKKKSSAGSDKYYDYVYEAAKEVQALTGEDPALVPMKIYTSLDIHAQDHANELSSGRSVEFFSDSNFQIGFTVLNNQTGEIVAVSGGRGDVESKTYLNRYTEPKSVGSTIKPLLDYAPTFDKLGWATSRVMEDKPLNLTGWSVQNSDGNFYGKVSLERAVSKSLNTIAVQSLQALLESEGQDAMIQYLKNLGFSDSVADAFSLQYSIGGAEMKGSTTQMAAAYAALANGGYYIEPHMVTKVEYKDESRTFDNKPKKTRVMSEQAAYMMSDLLYKAVNGKTKGENLMGSLGFGAYPVYGKTGTSDWADLGVAYGIPVLAMKDEWMINYTSEYTIATWSGFDAAKEGAYFTMDMINANIPGWINKSMLDTISSNAVRIQQPDGISSYGGGLIKTEWLSSAAKNNPMTEQNANVTNSKLEAAISSAAGMNADDYTAESYAKLKEALDAARKVMANSAATQEEIDAARSALEAAMQGLVKKEETPKTDTSALSSALNSAQGYVDTTKYQSDKVAALQSAISSGNSVLANKDSTQEQIDAATAAINTAVQNCISSPVQTTPPPDTGGDANNGNGTTPPSDNTQNNQNNQTPAP
;
A
#
# COMPACT_ATOMS: atom_id res chain seq x y z
N MET A 1 -89.01 -60.83 -90.24
CA MET A 1 -89.55 -59.52 -89.81
C MET A 1 -89.86 -59.61 -88.32
N ASP A 2 -89.37 -58.71 -87.47
CA ASP A 2 -90.21 -57.94 -86.52
C ASP A 2 -89.39 -56.93 -85.68
N LYS A 3 -90.08 -56.06 -84.92
CA LYS A 3 -89.50 -54.99 -84.08
C LYS A 3 -89.00 -55.50 -82.73
N LYS A 4 -87.90 -54.92 -82.19
CA LYS A 4 -87.73 -54.70 -80.73
C LYS A 4 -86.66 -53.66 -80.35
N GLN A 5 -87.14 -52.59 -79.71
CA GLN A 5 -86.57 -51.78 -78.61
C GLN A 5 -85.05 -51.43 -78.55
N GLN A 6 -84.76 -50.13 -78.46
CA GLN A 6 -83.49 -49.58 -77.96
C GLN A 6 -83.43 -49.56 -76.41
N PRO A 7 -82.31 -49.93 -75.77
CA PRO A 7 -82.02 -49.58 -74.38
C PRO A 7 -81.56 -48.12 -74.22
N LYS A 8 -81.89 -47.49 -73.09
CA LYS A 8 -81.45 -46.11 -72.77
C LYS A 8 -79.99 -46.10 -72.29
N ALA A 9 -79.12 -45.33 -72.94
CA ALA A 9 -77.75 -45.10 -72.46
C ALA A 9 -77.73 -44.11 -71.27
N VAL A 10 -77.04 -44.48 -70.18
CA VAL A 10 -76.94 -43.67 -68.96
C VAL A 10 -75.83 -42.61 -69.10
N ARG A 11 -76.19 -41.33 -68.98
CA ARG A 11 -75.20 -40.23 -68.88
C ARG A 11 -74.46 -40.30 -67.54
N ARG A 12 -73.18 -40.68 -67.56
CA ARG A 12 -72.21 -40.27 -66.52
C ARG A 12 -71.61 -38.90 -66.90
N LYS A 13 -71.67 -37.93 -66.00
CA LYS A 13 -70.94 -36.65 -66.15
C LYS A 13 -69.44 -36.92 -65.95
N SER A 14 -68.60 -36.54 -66.91
CA SER A 14 -67.16 -36.39 -66.68
C SER A 14 -66.89 -35.06 -65.98
N GLY A 15 -66.07 -35.08 -64.93
CA GLY A 15 -65.82 -33.91 -64.08
C GLY A 15 -64.79 -32.95 -64.69
N GLN A 16 -65.24 -31.81 -65.22
CA GLN A 16 -64.36 -30.68 -65.59
C GLN A 16 -63.84 -29.93 -64.34
N GLY A 17 -63.05 -30.61 -63.50
CA GLY A 17 -62.49 -30.08 -62.25
C GLY A 17 -61.02 -29.66 -62.35
N GLY A 18 -60.12 -30.64 -62.46
CA GLY A 18 -58.67 -30.45 -62.22
C GLY A 18 -58.00 -29.37 -63.08
N GLY A 19 -58.35 -29.26 -64.36
CA GLY A 19 -57.71 -28.32 -65.30
C GLY A 19 -57.94 -26.83 -64.99
N ARG A 20 -58.99 -26.48 -64.23
CA ARG A 20 -59.18 -25.11 -63.72
C ARG A 20 -58.36 -24.88 -62.44
N ILE A 21 -58.38 -25.82 -61.50
CA ILE A 21 -57.66 -25.73 -60.23
C ILE A 21 -56.14 -25.59 -60.47
N PHE A 22 -55.57 -26.41 -61.36
CA PHE A 22 -54.15 -26.33 -61.71
C PHE A 22 -53.76 -24.97 -62.31
N ARG A 23 -54.59 -24.42 -63.22
CA ARG A 23 -54.35 -23.08 -63.78
C ARG A 23 -54.46 -21.98 -62.72
N SER A 24 -55.42 -22.07 -61.80
CA SER A 24 -55.53 -21.12 -60.68
C SER A 24 -54.30 -21.18 -59.78
N ILE A 25 -53.77 -22.36 -59.46
CA ILE A 25 -52.54 -22.52 -58.67
C ILE A 25 -51.33 -21.89 -59.39
N VAL A 26 -51.17 -22.13 -60.69
CA VAL A 26 -50.08 -21.52 -61.48
C VAL A 26 -50.22 -19.99 -61.58
N ILE A 27 -51.44 -19.47 -61.74
CA ILE A 27 -51.69 -18.02 -61.75
C ILE A 27 -51.40 -17.39 -60.39
N VAL A 28 -51.82 -18.02 -59.29
CA VAL A 28 -51.50 -17.55 -57.92
C VAL A 28 -50.00 -17.62 -57.65
N PHE A 29 -49.32 -18.68 -58.08
CA PHE A 29 -47.86 -18.79 -57.96
C PHE A 29 -47.13 -17.67 -58.75
N LEU A 30 -47.51 -17.44 -60.01
CA LEU A 30 -46.93 -16.36 -60.82
C LEU A 30 -47.25 -14.98 -60.27
N ALA A 31 -48.45 -14.77 -59.70
CA ALA A 31 -48.82 -13.53 -59.03
C ALA A 31 -48.01 -13.31 -57.73
N LEU A 32 -47.77 -14.36 -56.93
CA LEU A 32 -46.91 -14.30 -55.75
C LEU A 32 -45.45 -14.04 -56.12
N VAL A 33 -44.93 -14.62 -57.20
CA VAL A 33 -43.59 -14.33 -57.73
C VAL A 33 -43.50 -12.88 -58.24
N LEU A 34 -44.53 -12.38 -58.94
CA LEU A 34 -44.56 -11.00 -59.42
C LEU A 34 -44.64 -10.00 -58.26
N VAL A 35 -45.55 -10.20 -57.31
CA VAL A 35 -45.70 -9.34 -56.12
C VAL A 35 -44.45 -9.40 -55.25
N GLY A 36 -43.87 -10.59 -55.04
CA GLY A 36 -42.60 -10.75 -54.34
C GLY A 36 -41.46 -9.99 -55.03
N GLY A 37 -41.35 -10.11 -56.36
CA GLY A 37 -40.37 -9.37 -57.16
C GLY A 37 -40.54 -7.85 -57.09
N VAL A 38 -41.78 -7.35 -57.14
CA VAL A 38 -42.09 -5.90 -56.98
C VAL A 38 -41.76 -5.42 -55.57
N SER A 39 -42.11 -6.18 -54.52
CA SER A 39 -41.77 -5.85 -53.14
C SER A 39 -40.26 -5.83 -52.89
N VAL A 40 -39.51 -6.80 -53.44
CA VAL A 40 -38.04 -6.83 -53.39
C VAL A 40 -37.44 -5.67 -54.17
N PHE A 41 -37.95 -5.35 -55.36
CA PHE A 41 -37.49 -4.21 -56.14
C PHE A 41 -37.72 -2.87 -55.40
N PHE A 42 -38.88 -2.69 -54.78
CA PHE A 42 -39.19 -1.49 -54.01
C PHE A 42 -38.31 -1.38 -52.76
N MET A 43 -38.15 -2.48 -52.00
CA MET A 43 -37.23 -2.59 -50.86
C MET A 43 -35.80 -2.21 -51.25
N LEU A 44 -35.24 -2.82 -52.29
CA LEU A 44 -33.90 -2.50 -52.79
C LEU A 44 -33.80 -1.02 -53.21
N SER A 45 -34.82 -0.48 -53.88
CA SER A 45 -34.86 0.93 -54.29
C SER A 45 -34.87 1.89 -53.10
N THR A 46 -35.60 1.56 -52.01
CA THR A 46 -35.63 2.38 -50.79
C THR A 46 -34.34 2.29 -49.96
N ILE A 47 -33.66 1.13 -49.96
CA ILE A 47 -32.36 0.96 -49.28
C ILE A 47 -31.26 1.69 -50.06
N VAL A 48 -31.26 1.58 -51.40
CA VAL A 48 -30.32 2.29 -52.27
C VAL A 48 -30.52 3.81 -52.16
N GLY A 49 -31.76 4.28 -52.12
CA GLY A 49 -32.09 5.70 -51.98
C GLY A 49 -31.88 6.31 -50.59
N SER A 50 -31.41 5.55 -49.60
CA SER A 50 -31.07 6.02 -48.24
C SER A 50 -29.56 6.02 -47.94
N VAL A 51 -28.72 5.62 -48.90
CA VAL A 51 -27.27 5.66 -48.79
C VAL A 51 -26.73 6.97 -49.35
N ASP A 52 -25.99 7.71 -48.53
CA ASP A 52 -25.07 8.75 -49.02
C ASP A 52 -23.86 8.08 -49.68
N THR A 53 -23.61 8.37 -50.96
CA THR A 53 -22.46 7.86 -51.72
C THR A 53 -21.34 8.88 -51.87
N ASP A 54 -21.56 10.13 -51.48
CA ASP A 54 -20.66 11.23 -51.81
C ASP A 54 -19.41 11.18 -50.91
N ASP A 55 -18.27 11.61 -51.45
CA ASP A 55 -16.95 11.65 -50.80
C ASP A 55 -16.46 10.31 -50.18
N MET A 56 -17.06 9.15 -50.54
CA MET A 56 -16.63 7.83 -50.05
C MET A 56 -15.15 7.52 -50.33
N ALA A 57 -14.59 8.04 -51.43
CA ALA A 57 -13.20 7.86 -51.79
C ALA A 57 -12.20 8.51 -50.82
N ASP A 58 -12.63 9.58 -50.12
CA ASP A 58 -11.83 10.37 -49.17
C ASP A 58 -12.07 9.92 -47.72
N LYS A 59 -13.31 9.51 -47.39
CA LYS A 59 -13.69 8.85 -46.12
C LYS A 59 -12.81 7.61 -45.82
N ILE A 60 -12.19 7.01 -46.86
CA ILE A 60 -11.28 5.85 -46.77
C ILE A 60 -9.80 6.24 -46.54
N VAL A 61 -9.38 7.50 -46.76
CA VAL A 61 -7.95 7.90 -46.80
C VAL A 61 -7.52 8.78 -45.62
N ASN A 62 -8.34 9.76 -45.24
CA ASN A 62 -7.89 10.85 -44.38
C ASN A 62 -8.29 10.63 -42.92
N ARG A 63 -7.44 9.89 -42.18
CA ARG A 63 -7.41 9.94 -40.71
C ARG A 63 -6.09 10.56 -40.24
N GLU A 64 -6.15 11.81 -39.79
CA GLU A 64 -5.00 12.49 -39.18
C GLU A 64 -4.52 11.76 -37.91
N PRO A 65 -3.24 11.90 -37.52
CA PRO A 65 -2.80 11.50 -36.18
C PRO A 65 -3.59 12.25 -35.10
N SER A 66 -3.77 11.62 -33.94
CA SER A 66 -4.06 12.35 -32.71
C SER A 66 -2.81 13.09 -32.24
N THR A 67 -2.97 14.29 -31.71
CA THR A 67 -1.87 15.17 -31.32
C THR A 67 -1.90 15.41 -29.82
N PHE A 68 -0.82 15.05 -29.13
CA PHE A 68 -0.66 15.24 -27.68
C PHE A 68 0.06 16.55 -27.38
N TYR A 69 -0.40 17.28 -26.38
CA TYR A 69 0.11 18.56 -25.92
C TYR A 69 0.39 18.52 -24.41
N ALA A 70 1.53 19.08 -23.99
CA ALA A 70 1.88 19.28 -22.59
C ALA A 70 1.04 20.42 -21.94
N ALA A 71 1.22 20.61 -20.63
CA ALA A 71 0.47 21.59 -19.84
C ALA A 71 0.67 23.07 -20.29
N ASP A 72 1.79 23.37 -20.96
CA ASP A 72 2.09 24.68 -21.57
C ASP A 72 1.47 24.87 -22.97
N GLY A 73 0.86 23.82 -23.53
CA GLY A 73 0.35 23.78 -24.91
C GLY A 73 1.39 23.39 -25.97
N THR A 74 2.63 23.02 -25.60
CA THR A 74 3.63 22.51 -26.53
C THR A 74 3.23 21.12 -27.03
N LYS A 75 3.26 20.91 -28.35
CA LYS A 75 3.05 19.57 -28.96
C LYS A 75 4.18 18.64 -28.54
N ILE A 76 3.85 17.55 -27.85
CA ILE A 76 4.82 16.55 -27.35
C ILE A 76 4.85 15.27 -28.17
N TYR A 77 3.76 14.85 -28.82
CA TYR A 77 3.73 13.59 -29.58
C TYR A 77 2.60 13.55 -30.63
N GLU A 78 2.76 12.70 -31.66
CA GLU A 78 1.72 12.37 -32.65
C GLU A 78 1.42 10.86 -32.64
N TRP A 79 0.20 10.52 -32.23
CA TRP A 79 -0.27 9.17 -31.98
C TRP A 79 -1.18 8.67 -33.11
N GLY A 80 -1.19 7.36 -33.35
CA GLY A 80 -1.82 6.74 -34.53
C GLY A 80 -1.02 6.96 -35.83
N GLY A 81 -0.51 8.17 -36.06
CA GLY A 81 0.34 8.52 -37.20
C GLY A 81 1.80 8.04 -37.07
N VAL A 82 2.02 6.76 -36.75
CA VAL A 82 3.35 6.14 -36.91
C VAL A 82 3.64 6.03 -38.40
N SER A 83 4.24 7.10 -38.97
CA SER A 83 4.67 7.27 -40.37
C SER A 83 3.98 6.29 -41.33
N ARG A 84 2.75 6.61 -41.74
CA ARG A 84 2.06 5.88 -42.80
C ARG A 84 2.79 6.13 -44.12
N GLU A 85 3.85 5.36 -44.33
CA GLU A 85 4.50 5.14 -45.61
C GLU A 85 3.52 4.39 -46.51
N ASN A 86 2.49 5.12 -46.97
CA ASN A 86 1.46 4.66 -47.85
C ASN A 86 2.12 4.25 -49.17
N VAL A 87 2.23 2.95 -49.38
CA VAL A 87 2.85 2.40 -50.58
C VAL A 87 1.89 2.54 -51.76
N THR A 88 2.43 2.91 -52.91
CA THR A 88 1.66 2.93 -54.15
C THR A 88 1.52 1.50 -54.69
N TYR A 89 0.47 1.24 -55.50
CA TYR A 89 0.22 -0.08 -56.09
C TYR A 89 1.48 -0.73 -56.72
N LYS A 90 2.32 0.09 -57.37
CA LYS A 90 3.54 -0.34 -58.08
C LYS A 90 4.69 -0.78 -57.17
N GLN A 91 4.62 -0.47 -55.88
CA GLN A 91 5.62 -0.89 -54.88
C GLN A 91 5.22 -2.21 -54.21
N ILE A 92 3.94 -2.58 -54.26
CA ILE A 92 3.44 -3.84 -53.70
C ILE A 92 3.82 -4.96 -54.68
N PRO A 93 4.61 -5.98 -54.28
CA PRO A 93 4.96 -7.07 -55.19
C PRO A 93 3.72 -7.80 -55.71
N GLN A 94 3.75 -8.24 -56.97
CA GLN A 94 2.62 -8.95 -57.57
C GLN A 94 2.24 -10.20 -56.75
N SER A 95 3.22 -10.92 -56.19
CA SER A 95 2.97 -12.05 -55.28
C SER A 95 2.26 -11.66 -53.98
N THR A 96 2.36 -10.41 -53.55
CA THR A 96 1.61 -9.87 -52.40
C THR A 96 0.17 -9.55 -52.82
N ILE A 97 -0.04 -8.81 -53.92
CA ILE A 97 -1.38 -8.60 -54.50
C ILE A 97 -2.10 -9.93 -54.70
N ASP A 98 -1.46 -10.87 -55.39
CA ASP A 98 -1.99 -12.21 -55.69
C ASP A 98 -2.29 -13.03 -54.43
N ALA A 99 -1.56 -12.83 -53.33
CA ALA A 99 -1.84 -13.52 -52.06
C ALA A 99 -3.13 -13.02 -51.41
N PHE A 100 -3.33 -11.69 -51.35
CA PHE A 100 -4.59 -11.10 -50.86
C PHE A 100 -5.76 -11.47 -51.75
N LEU A 101 -5.57 -11.43 -53.08
CA LEU A 101 -6.62 -11.84 -54.01
C LEU A 101 -6.93 -13.33 -53.88
N ALA A 102 -5.95 -14.22 -53.75
CA ALA A 102 -6.20 -15.65 -53.63
C ALA A 102 -7.05 -16.04 -52.40
N ILE A 103 -6.94 -15.32 -51.29
CA ILE A 103 -7.68 -15.63 -50.06
C ILE A 103 -8.94 -14.77 -49.87
N GLU A 104 -8.89 -13.47 -50.16
CA GLU A 104 -10.03 -12.58 -49.96
C GLU A 104 -10.91 -12.43 -51.22
N ASP A 105 -10.36 -12.40 -52.45
CA ASP A 105 -11.17 -12.19 -53.67
C ASP A 105 -10.52 -12.60 -55.00
N SER A 106 -10.49 -13.92 -55.28
CA SER A 106 -9.73 -14.49 -56.42
C SER A 106 -10.35 -14.21 -57.80
N ARG A 107 -11.37 -13.35 -57.87
CA ARG A 107 -11.98 -12.82 -59.11
C ARG A 107 -12.12 -11.30 -59.09
N TYR A 108 -11.40 -10.62 -58.21
CA TYR A 108 -11.48 -9.18 -57.99
C TYR A 108 -11.53 -8.34 -59.28
N PHE A 109 -10.61 -8.56 -60.23
CA PHE A 109 -10.57 -7.83 -61.51
C PHE A 109 -11.67 -8.24 -62.52
N SER A 110 -12.57 -9.17 -62.19
CA SER A 110 -13.61 -9.71 -63.09
C SER A 110 -15.05 -9.34 -62.70
N HIS A 111 -15.25 -8.56 -61.63
CA HIS A 111 -16.56 -8.09 -61.16
C HIS A 111 -16.53 -6.61 -60.80
N ASN A 112 -17.70 -5.98 -60.69
CA ASN A 112 -17.85 -4.56 -60.39
C ASN A 112 -18.43 -4.42 -58.98
N GLY A 113 -17.57 -4.30 -57.96
CA GLY A 113 -17.91 -4.18 -56.53
C GLY A 113 -18.45 -5.46 -55.88
N PHE A 114 -19.21 -6.28 -56.62
CA PHE A 114 -19.99 -7.40 -56.10
C PHE A 114 -19.92 -8.64 -57.01
N ASP A 115 -19.52 -9.79 -56.43
CA ASP A 115 -19.48 -11.09 -57.10
C ASP A 115 -20.76 -11.90 -56.80
N LEU A 116 -21.80 -11.71 -57.62
CA LEU A 116 -23.08 -12.40 -57.47
C LEU A 116 -22.96 -13.94 -57.48
N PRO A 117 -22.22 -14.59 -58.41
CA PRO A 117 -22.02 -16.05 -58.34
C PRO A 117 -21.32 -16.54 -57.06
N ARG A 118 -20.34 -15.80 -56.53
CA ARG A 118 -19.69 -16.12 -55.24
C ARG A 118 -20.67 -15.97 -54.08
N PHE A 119 -21.41 -14.88 -54.05
CA PHE A 119 -22.42 -14.61 -53.02
C PHE A 119 -23.49 -15.72 -52.98
N ILE A 120 -24.05 -16.11 -54.14
CA ILE A 120 -25.00 -17.22 -54.23
C ILE A 120 -24.38 -18.55 -53.78
N SER A 121 -23.14 -18.84 -54.21
CA SER A 121 -22.43 -20.07 -53.82
C SER A 121 -22.19 -20.16 -52.31
N SER A 122 -21.73 -19.06 -51.69
CA SER A 122 -21.59 -18.93 -50.24
C SER A 122 -22.92 -19.10 -49.52
N ALA A 123 -24.00 -18.44 -49.97
CA ALA A 123 -25.32 -18.55 -49.38
C ALA A 123 -25.87 -19.99 -49.42
N LEU A 124 -25.74 -20.68 -50.56
CA LEU A 124 -26.18 -22.08 -50.71
C LEU A 124 -25.37 -23.06 -49.84
N PHE A 125 -24.08 -22.79 -49.63
CA PHE A 125 -23.24 -23.57 -48.71
C PHE A 125 -23.62 -23.31 -47.25
N ASN A 126 -23.83 -22.05 -46.87
CA ASN A 126 -24.12 -21.65 -45.49
C ASN A 126 -25.53 -22.06 -45.02
N VAL A 127 -26.52 -22.06 -45.91
CA VAL A 127 -27.85 -22.65 -45.64
C VAL A 127 -27.77 -24.16 -45.35
N LYS A 128 -26.73 -24.85 -45.84
CA LYS A 128 -26.49 -26.27 -45.57
C LYS A 128 -25.70 -26.53 -44.26
N SER A 129 -24.93 -25.54 -43.77
CA SER A 129 -24.18 -25.64 -42.51
C SER A 129 -24.89 -25.03 -41.31
N GLY A 130 -25.94 -24.21 -41.52
CA GLY A 130 -26.74 -23.61 -40.46
C GLY A 130 -26.18 -22.30 -39.89
N SER A 131 -25.19 -21.69 -40.55
CA SER A 131 -24.61 -20.40 -40.16
C SER A 131 -25.04 -19.26 -41.11
N PHE A 132 -24.94 -18.02 -40.64
CA PHE A 132 -25.11 -16.84 -41.51
C PHE A 132 -23.82 -16.53 -42.31
N ALA A 133 -23.93 -15.65 -43.31
CA ALA A 133 -23.00 -15.61 -44.44
C ALA A 133 -21.55 -15.23 -44.10
N GLN A 134 -20.64 -16.23 -44.11
CA GLN A 134 -19.19 -16.04 -44.27
C GLN A 134 -18.72 -16.42 -45.69
N GLY A 135 -17.65 -15.75 -46.16
CA GLY A 135 -16.96 -16.04 -47.43
C GLY A 135 -17.58 -15.44 -48.72
N GLY A 136 -18.71 -14.73 -48.62
CA GLY A 136 -19.45 -14.20 -49.77
C GLY A 136 -19.10 -12.77 -50.22
N SER A 137 -18.37 -11.99 -49.40
CA SER A 137 -18.03 -10.58 -49.69
C SER A 137 -16.80 -10.46 -50.60
N THR A 138 -16.73 -9.41 -51.41
CA THR A 138 -15.57 -9.01 -52.24
C THR A 138 -14.55 -8.21 -51.42
N LEU A 139 -13.37 -7.94 -52.00
CA LEU A 139 -12.39 -7.04 -51.36
C LEU A 139 -12.92 -5.61 -51.21
N THR A 140 -13.66 -5.12 -52.21
CA THR A 140 -14.31 -3.80 -52.19
C THR A 140 -15.37 -3.71 -51.09
N MET A 141 -16.17 -4.78 -50.92
CA MET A 141 -17.12 -4.91 -49.81
C MET A 141 -16.43 -4.87 -48.46
N GLN A 142 -15.29 -5.56 -48.28
CA GLN A 142 -14.50 -5.45 -47.06
C GLN A 142 -13.91 -4.05 -46.84
N THR A 143 -13.61 -3.31 -47.90
CA THR A 143 -13.11 -1.93 -47.83
C THR A 143 -14.20 -0.99 -47.28
N ILE A 144 -15.42 -1.08 -47.82
CA ILE A 144 -16.59 -0.34 -47.31
C ILE A 144 -16.93 -0.74 -45.87
N ASP A 145 -17.00 -2.04 -45.59
CA ASP A 145 -17.34 -2.63 -44.30
C ASP A 145 -16.35 -2.17 -43.20
N ASN A 146 -15.04 -2.32 -43.43
CA ASN A 146 -14.01 -1.99 -42.44
C ASN A 146 -13.83 -0.49 -42.19
N PHE A 147 -13.91 0.36 -43.23
CA PHE A 147 -13.49 1.76 -43.10
C PHE A 147 -14.63 2.77 -43.02
N ILE A 148 -15.86 2.38 -43.41
CA ILE A 148 -17.07 3.23 -43.33
C ILE A 148 -18.12 2.58 -42.41
N MET A 149 -18.62 1.38 -42.76
CA MET A 149 -19.86 0.87 -42.16
C MET A 149 -19.73 0.28 -40.75
N LYS A 150 -18.55 -0.25 -40.36
CA LYS A 150 -18.27 -0.69 -38.98
C LYS A 150 -18.12 0.49 -38.02
N PRO A 151 -17.33 1.55 -38.31
CA PRO A 151 -17.33 2.77 -37.50
C PRO A 151 -18.73 3.35 -37.22
N GLU A 152 -19.64 3.30 -38.21
CA GLU A 152 -21.04 3.73 -38.03
C GLU A 152 -21.87 2.77 -37.16
N GLU A 153 -21.66 1.45 -37.27
CA GLU A 153 -22.33 0.45 -36.43
C GLU A 153 -21.82 0.48 -34.99
N GLU A 154 -20.49 0.52 -34.77
CA GLU A 154 -19.88 0.64 -33.45
C GLU A 154 -20.35 1.92 -32.73
N LYS A 155 -20.45 3.04 -33.44
CA LYS A 155 -21.04 4.28 -32.92
C LYS A 155 -22.50 4.07 -32.52
N ALA A 156 -23.33 3.50 -33.40
CA ALA A 156 -24.75 3.30 -33.13
C ALA A 156 -25.00 2.29 -31.99
N GLU A 157 -24.19 1.24 -31.86
CA GLU A 157 -24.25 0.28 -30.76
C GLU A 157 -23.85 0.92 -29.42
N LYS A 158 -22.83 1.80 -29.40
CA LYS A 158 -22.51 2.65 -28.22
C LYS A 158 -23.65 3.61 -27.85
N GLU A 159 -24.40 4.11 -28.85
CA GLU A 159 -25.62 4.90 -28.68
C GLU A 159 -26.86 4.04 -28.28
N GLY A 160 -26.69 2.73 -28.06
CA GLY A 160 -27.72 1.81 -27.58
C GLY A 160 -28.63 1.22 -28.67
N LYS A 161 -28.29 1.39 -29.95
CA LYS A 161 -29.05 0.82 -31.07
C LYS A 161 -28.70 -0.65 -31.28
N THR A 162 -29.69 -1.53 -31.21
CA THR A 162 -29.55 -2.93 -31.63
C THR A 162 -30.23 -3.16 -32.98
N TYR A 163 -29.45 -3.43 -34.02
CA TYR A 163 -29.98 -3.72 -35.35
C TYR A 163 -30.73 -5.06 -35.41
N SER A 164 -31.98 -5.02 -35.86
CA SER A 164 -32.81 -6.19 -36.09
C SER A 164 -32.32 -7.08 -37.25
N ALA A 165 -32.84 -8.30 -37.34
CA ALA A 165 -32.50 -9.22 -38.44
C ALA A 165 -32.87 -8.68 -39.84
N LEU A 166 -33.81 -7.74 -39.94
CA LEU A 166 -34.13 -7.06 -41.20
C LEU A 166 -33.11 -5.95 -41.49
N GLU A 167 -32.84 -5.06 -40.52
CA GLU A 167 -31.82 -4.00 -40.70
C GLU A 167 -30.42 -4.56 -41.00
N LYS A 168 -30.07 -5.73 -40.48
CA LYS A 168 -28.80 -6.41 -40.83
C LYS A 168 -28.77 -6.94 -42.27
N VAL A 169 -29.92 -7.24 -42.88
CA VAL A 169 -30.05 -7.52 -44.32
C VAL A 169 -30.01 -6.22 -45.13
N GLU A 170 -30.67 -5.16 -44.65
CA GLU A 170 -30.64 -3.84 -45.28
C GLU A 170 -29.21 -3.28 -45.35
N ARG A 171 -28.46 -3.29 -44.24
CA ARG A 171 -27.03 -2.91 -44.23
C ARG A 171 -26.20 -3.76 -45.18
N LYS A 172 -26.47 -5.06 -45.33
CA LYS A 172 -25.77 -5.91 -46.31
C LYS A 172 -26.08 -5.54 -47.76
N VAL A 173 -27.26 -4.99 -48.03
CA VAL A 173 -27.59 -4.38 -49.35
C VAL A 173 -26.89 -3.03 -49.53
N GLN A 174 -26.79 -2.21 -48.47
CA GLN A 174 -26.05 -0.94 -48.51
C GLN A 174 -24.55 -1.18 -48.80
N GLU A 175 -23.92 -2.13 -48.11
CA GLU A 175 -22.53 -2.56 -48.35
C GLU A 175 -22.27 -2.94 -49.82
N ILE A 176 -23.17 -3.73 -50.41
CA ILE A 176 -23.12 -4.11 -51.83
C ILE A 176 -23.26 -2.88 -52.73
N TYR A 177 -24.23 -2.00 -52.48
CA TYR A 177 -24.46 -0.80 -53.29
C TYR A 177 -23.31 0.19 -53.23
N MET A 178 -22.80 0.48 -52.02
CA MET A 178 -21.63 1.33 -51.79
C MET A 178 -20.40 0.78 -52.52
N SER A 179 -20.17 -0.54 -52.46
CA SER A 179 -19.07 -1.20 -53.19
C SER A 179 -19.21 -1.09 -54.70
N MET A 180 -20.45 -1.22 -55.22
CA MET A 180 -20.76 -1.01 -56.64
C MET A 180 -20.69 0.47 -57.05
N SER A 181 -20.67 1.42 -56.10
CA SER A 181 -20.43 2.83 -56.40
C SER A 181 -18.97 3.21 -56.32
N LEU A 182 -18.24 2.76 -55.29
CA LEU A 182 -16.81 3.06 -55.10
C LEU A 182 -15.96 2.67 -56.33
N GLU A 183 -16.32 1.61 -57.04
CA GLU A 183 -15.65 1.18 -58.29
C GLU A 183 -16.03 1.96 -59.56
N LYS A 184 -16.91 2.97 -59.45
CA LYS A 184 -17.08 4.01 -60.49
C LYS A 184 -16.09 5.15 -60.28
N ASP A 185 -15.78 5.42 -59.02
CA ASP A 185 -15.06 6.62 -58.56
C ASP A 185 -13.55 6.35 -58.38
N LEU A 186 -13.20 5.10 -58.08
CA LEU A 186 -11.83 4.60 -57.92
C LEU A 186 -11.58 3.35 -58.76
N SER A 187 -10.35 3.21 -59.27
CA SER A 187 -9.92 1.99 -59.95
C SER A 187 -9.70 0.82 -58.98
N LYS A 188 -9.68 -0.40 -59.53
CA LYS A 188 -9.34 -1.63 -58.81
C LYS A 188 -7.98 -1.55 -58.10
N GLU A 189 -6.98 -0.92 -58.74
CA GLU A 189 -5.63 -0.74 -58.19
C GLU A 189 -5.63 0.23 -57.00
N GLU A 190 -6.41 1.31 -57.07
CA GLU A 190 -6.55 2.27 -55.97
C GLU A 190 -7.29 1.69 -54.77
N ILE A 191 -8.36 0.91 -54.99
CA ILE A 191 -9.14 0.30 -53.90
C ILE A 191 -8.31 -0.74 -53.13
N ILE A 192 -7.59 -1.63 -53.82
CA ILE A 192 -6.69 -2.59 -53.14
C ILE A 192 -5.51 -1.88 -52.46
N THR A 193 -4.99 -0.79 -53.04
CA THR A 193 -3.93 0.01 -52.41
C THR A 193 -4.41 0.71 -51.14
N LYS A 194 -5.62 1.30 -51.16
CA LYS A 194 -6.24 1.91 -49.97
C LYS A 194 -6.50 0.84 -48.91
N TYR A 195 -7.13 -0.28 -49.26
CA TYR A 195 -7.34 -1.41 -48.34
C TYR A 195 -6.03 -1.87 -47.69
N LEU A 196 -4.98 -2.09 -48.49
CA LEU A 196 -3.69 -2.56 -47.99
C LEU A 196 -2.93 -1.53 -47.14
N ASN A 197 -3.14 -0.22 -47.35
CA ASN A 197 -2.56 0.82 -46.50
C ASN A 197 -3.33 1.07 -45.19
N GLU A 198 -4.63 0.73 -45.13
CA GLU A 198 -5.47 0.91 -43.94
C GLU A 198 -5.62 -0.34 -43.06
N ILE A 199 -5.55 -1.56 -43.63
CA ILE A 199 -5.92 -2.80 -42.94
C ILE A 199 -5.00 -3.12 -41.73
N ASN A 200 -5.57 -3.76 -40.71
CA ASN A 200 -4.91 -4.09 -39.45
C ASN A 200 -4.16 -5.44 -39.54
N PHE A 201 -2.84 -5.40 -39.34
CA PHE A 201 -1.96 -6.57 -39.35
C PHE A 201 -1.71 -7.18 -37.96
N GLY A 202 -2.27 -6.57 -36.91
CA GLY A 202 -2.13 -6.98 -35.52
C GLY A 202 -1.26 -6.00 -34.71
N ASP A 203 -1.38 -6.05 -33.38
CA ASP A 203 -0.61 -5.16 -32.48
C ASP A 203 -0.82 -3.68 -32.90
N SER A 204 0.26 -2.94 -33.13
CA SER A 204 0.32 -1.56 -33.63
C SER A 204 0.57 -1.47 -35.15
N ALA A 205 0.64 -2.59 -35.87
CA ALA A 205 0.82 -2.59 -37.32
C ALA A 205 -0.50 -2.27 -38.05
N ARG A 206 -0.54 -1.12 -38.73
CA ARG A 206 -1.60 -0.70 -39.66
C ARG A 206 -0.96 -0.40 -41.01
N GLY A 207 -1.52 -0.94 -42.09
CA GLY A 207 -0.96 -0.84 -43.43
C GLY A 207 0.15 -1.84 -43.73
N ILE A 208 0.23 -2.27 -44.98
CA ILE A 208 1.05 -3.40 -45.46
C ILE A 208 2.55 -3.17 -45.27
N GLN A 209 3.02 -1.93 -45.41
CA GLN A 209 4.42 -1.56 -45.13
C GLN A 209 4.77 -1.77 -43.65
N LYS A 210 3.90 -1.35 -42.72
CA LYS A 210 4.13 -1.60 -41.27
C LYS A 210 3.88 -3.06 -40.89
N GLY A 211 3.07 -3.81 -41.63
CA GLY A 211 3.02 -5.27 -41.57
C GLY A 211 4.36 -5.93 -41.95
N ALA A 212 4.96 -5.51 -43.07
CA ALA A 212 6.26 -5.99 -43.53
C ALA A 212 7.40 -5.64 -42.55
N GLU A 213 7.40 -4.42 -42.00
CA GLU A 213 8.35 -4.00 -40.96
C GLU A 213 8.17 -4.79 -39.66
N TYR A 214 6.93 -4.94 -39.17
CA TYR A 214 6.64 -5.60 -37.88
C TYR A 214 6.98 -7.08 -37.88
N TYR A 215 6.63 -7.81 -38.95
CA TYR A 215 6.86 -9.25 -39.01
C TYR A 215 8.23 -9.62 -39.57
N PHE A 216 8.75 -8.89 -40.57
CA PHE A 216 9.96 -9.30 -41.31
C PHE A 216 11.08 -8.26 -41.24
N GLY A 217 10.79 -7.04 -40.79
CA GLY A 217 11.76 -5.95 -40.72
C GLY A 217 12.32 -5.59 -42.09
N LYS A 218 11.42 -5.53 -43.09
CA LYS A 218 11.62 -5.30 -44.52
C LYS A 218 10.66 -4.21 -45.03
N ASN A 219 10.96 -3.64 -46.19
CA ASN A 219 9.98 -2.91 -46.98
C ASN A 219 9.02 -3.85 -47.72
N VAL A 220 7.84 -3.36 -48.10
CA VAL A 220 6.85 -4.15 -48.87
C VAL A 220 7.45 -4.69 -50.19
N GLU A 221 8.31 -3.89 -50.84
CA GLU A 221 9.01 -4.21 -52.09
C GLU A 221 9.92 -5.45 -51.98
N GLU A 222 10.30 -5.86 -50.77
CA GLU A 222 11.25 -6.94 -50.48
C GLU A 222 10.58 -8.26 -50.02
N LEU A 223 9.24 -8.30 -50.00
CA LEU A 223 8.46 -9.47 -49.59
C LEU A 223 8.56 -10.60 -50.60
N ASN A 224 8.93 -11.80 -50.16
CA ASN A 224 8.79 -13.01 -50.98
C ASN A 224 7.37 -13.61 -50.91
N LEU A 225 7.14 -14.68 -51.68
CA LEU A 225 5.86 -15.38 -51.76
C LEU A 225 5.35 -15.93 -50.41
N ALA A 226 6.23 -16.46 -49.56
CA ALA A 226 5.83 -17.03 -48.27
C ALA A 226 5.52 -15.94 -47.23
N GLU A 227 6.21 -14.81 -47.28
CA GLU A 227 5.93 -13.60 -46.50
C GLU A 227 4.62 -12.93 -46.96
N SER A 228 4.42 -12.82 -48.28
CA SER A 228 3.20 -12.34 -48.92
C SER A 228 1.97 -13.14 -48.47
N ALA A 229 2.05 -14.47 -48.54
CA ALA A 229 0.99 -15.37 -48.11
C ALA A 229 0.75 -15.35 -46.58
N PHE A 230 1.75 -14.99 -45.78
CA PHE A 230 1.54 -14.78 -44.35
C PHE A 230 0.78 -13.47 -44.09
N LEU A 231 1.16 -12.37 -44.73
CA LEU A 231 0.51 -11.07 -44.56
C LEU A 231 -0.94 -11.08 -45.07
N ALA A 232 -1.22 -11.78 -46.17
CA ALA A 232 -2.60 -12.03 -46.63
C ALA A 232 -3.38 -12.96 -45.68
N GLY A 233 -2.73 -13.93 -45.04
CA GLY A 233 -3.36 -14.84 -44.09
C GLY A 233 -3.71 -14.21 -42.73
N VAL A 234 -2.83 -13.35 -42.20
CA VAL A 234 -2.89 -12.84 -40.81
C VAL A 234 -4.06 -11.86 -40.58
N ILE A 235 -4.42 -11.04 -41.58
CA ILE A 235 -5.47 -10.01 -41.48
C ILE A 235 -6.85 -10.56 -41.10
N ASN A 236 -7.10 -11.85 -41.35
CA ASN A 236 -8.39 -12.49 -41.08
C ASN A 236 -8.69 -12.65 -39.57
N ALA A 237 -7.65 -12.83 -38.74
CA ALA A 237 -7.76 -12.83 -37.29
C ALA A 237 -6.41 -12.42 -36.67
N PRO A 238 -6.04 -11.12 -36.69
CA PRO A 238 -4.68 -10.68 -36.41
C PRO A 238 -4.17 -11.09 -35.03
N ASN A 239 -5.05 -11.10 -34.02
CA ASN A 239 -4.69 -11.52 -32.66
C ASN A 239 -4.52 -13.04 -32.51
N SER A 240 -5.09 -13.86 -33.40
CA SER A 240 -4.99 -15.34 -33.37
C SER A 240 -3.91 -15.87 -34.29
N TYR A 241 -3.51 -15.10 -35.31
CA TYR A 241 -2.48 -15.45 -36.28
C TYR A 241 -1.16 -14.68 -36.10
N ASN A 242 -1.02 -13.87 -35.05
CA ASN A 242 0.26 -13.22 -34.71
C ASN A 242 1.20 -14.19 -33.95
N PRO A 243 2.28 -14.70 -34.58
CA PRO A 243 3.19 -15.66 -33.97
C PRO A 243 3.93 -15.12 -32.73
N TYR A 244 4.05 -13.80 -32.55
CA TYR A 244 4.73 -13.20 -31.39
C TYR A 244 3.97 -13.37 -30.07
N ARG A 245 2.72 -13.87 -30.10
CA ARG A 245 2.01 -14.31 -28.88
C ARG A 245 2.52 -15.65 -28.34
N GLY A 246 3.32 -16.40 -29.10
CA GLY A 246 3.99 -17.61 -28.64
C GLY A 246 3.05 -18.77 -28.33
N TYR A 247 3.11 -19.29 -27.11
CA TYR A 247 2.30 -20.41 -26.62
C TYR A 247 1.66 -20.07 -25.26
N ASP A 248 0.33 -20.11 -25.20
CA ASP A 248 -0.41 -19.85 -23.96
C ASP A 248 -0.60 -21.16 -23.18
N LYS A 249 -0.04 -21.22 -21.98
CA LYS A 249 -0.10 -22.42 -21.11
C LYS A 249 -1.46 -22.59 -20.42
N SER A 250 -2.31 -21.57 -20.41
CA SER A 250 -3.62 -21.58 -19.75
C SER A 250 -4.74 -22.07 -20.68
N THR A 251 -4.70 -21.69 -21.95
CA THR A 251 -5.64 -22.16 -22.99
C THR A 251 -5.11 -23.37 -23.77
N GLY A 252 -3.78 -23.50 -23.89
CA GLY A 252 -3.12 -24.45 -24.78
C GLY A 252 -2.88 -23.92 -26.20
N ASP A 253 -3.17 -22.64 -26.45
CA ASP A 253 -3.08 -22.03 -27.79
C ASP A 253 -1.63 -21.92 -28.28
N ASN A 254 -1.40 -22.26 -29.55
CA ASN A 254 -0.11 -22.15 -30.22
C ASN A 254 -0.19 -21.16 -31.40
N PHE A 255 -0.02 -19.88 -31.11
CA PHE A 255 -0.17 -18.81 -32.09
C PHE A 255 0.85 -18.90 -33.24
N TYR A 256 2.05 -19.44 -33.01
CA TYR A 256 3.01 -19.71 -34.09
C TYR A 256 2.54 -20.83 -35.03
N GLN A 257 1.87 -21.85 -34.51
CA GLN A 257 1.28 -22.91 -35.33
C GLN A 257 0.10 -22.37 -36.16
N TYR A 258 -0.83 -21.64 -35.54
CA TYR A 258 -1.96 -21.04 -36.26
C TYR A 258 -1.51 -20.08 -37.35
N ALA A 259 -0.50 -19.24 -37.08
CA ALA A 259 0.18 -18.39 -38.05
C ALA A 259 0.75 -19.17 -39.25
N SER A 260 1.43 -20.29 -38.97
CA SER A 260 2.04 -21.14 -40.00
C SER A 260 0.98 -21.87 -40.85
N GLU A 261 -0.06 -22.41 -40.22
CA GLU A 261 -1.16 -23.12 -40.88
C GLU A 261 -1.99 -22.18 -41.76
N ARG A 262 -2.26 -20.95 -41.30
CA ARG A 262 -3.01 -19.94 -42.08
C ARG A 262 -2.24 -19.42 -43.29
N ARG A 263 -0.92 -19.22 -43.18
CA ARG A 263 -0.03 -18.94 -44.33
C ARG A 263 -0.08 -20.10 -45.34
N ASP A 264 -0.01 -21.33 -44.86
CA ASP A 264 -0.02 -22.53 -45.69
C ASP A 264 -1.36 -22.76 -46.41
N GLU A 265 -2.49 -22.39 -45.78
CA GLU A 265 -3.81 -22.31 -46.41
C GLU A 265 -3.82 -21.27 -47.53
N THR A 266 -3.27 -20.08 -47.27
CA THR A 266 -3.15 -18.97 -48.24
C THR A 266 -2.35 -19.41 -49.48
N LEU A 267 -1.17 -20.03 -49.28
CA LEU A 267 -0.36 -20.61 -50.37
C LEU A 267 -1.13 -21.66 -51.18
N ASN A 268 -1.94 -22.50 -50.51
CA ASN A 268 -2.77 -23.51 -51.18
C ASN A 268 -3.92 -22.88 -51.98
N LEU A 269 -4.49 -21.76 -51.53
CA LEU A 269 -5.46 -20.98 -52.31
C LEU A 269 -4.82 -20.31 -53.52
N MET A 270 -3.60 -19.74 -53.38
CA MET A 270 -2.84 -19.19 -54.52
C MET A 270 -2.62 -20.24 -55.61
N LEU A 271 -2.22 -21.46 -55.24
CA LEU A 271 -2.07 -22.58 -56.17
C LEU A 271 -3.41 -22.96 -56.82
N LYS A 272 -4.46 -23.13 -56.01
CA LYS A 272 -5.80 -23.53 -56.47
C LYS A 272 -6.43 -22.53 -57.44
N HIS A 273 -6.13 -21.25 -57.29
CA HIS A 273 -6.61 -20.17 -58.16
C HIS A 273 -5.66 -19.85 -59.33
N GLY A 274 -4.51 -20.50 -59.41
CA GLY A 274 -3.58 -20.40 -60.54
C GLY A 274 -2.59 -19.23 -60.48
N TYR A 275 -2.47 -18.57 -59.32
CA TYR A 275 -1.50 -17.49 -59.11
C TYR A 275 -0.05 -17.99 -58.98
N ILE A 276 0.14 -19.23 -58.53
CA ILE A 276 1.47 -19.86 -58.39
C ILE A 276 1.47 -21.29 -58.92
N THR A 277 2.63 -21.78 -59.32
CA THR A 277 2.85 -23.17 -59.72
C THR A 277 2.96 -24.12 -58.52
N GLU A 278 2.79 -25.42 -58.78
CA GLU A 278 2.98 -26.46 -57.75
C GLU A 278 4.40 -26.47 -57.17
N THR A 279 5.40 -26.07 -57.97
CA THR A 279 6.81 -25.94 -57.54
C THR A 279 6.98 -24.80 -56.54
N GLU A 280 6.42 -23.62 -56.84
CA GLU A 280 6.46 -22.46 -55.96
C GLU A 280 5.70 -22.69 -54.67
N TYR A 281 4.51 -23.32 -54.74
CA TYR A 281 3.76 -23.75 -53.57
C TYR A 281 4.59 -24.67 -52.65
N LYS A 282 5.21 -25.72 -53.21
CA LYS A 282 6.06 -26.65 -52.47
C LYS A 282 7.27 -25.94 -51.84
N LEU A 283 7.92 -25.05 -52.58
CA LEU A 283 9.08 -24.29 -52.10
C LEU A 283 8.69 -23.34 -50.96
N ALA A 284 7.70 -22.47 -51.16
CA ALA A 284 7.23 -21.49 -50.17
C ALA A 284 6.73 -22.16 -48.89
N LYS A 285 5.99 -23.26 -49.01
CA LYS A 285 5.50 -24.07 -47.88
C LYS A 285 6.64 -24.73 -47.10
N SER A 286 7.71 -25.15 -47.78
CA SER A 286 8.88 -25.78 -47.12
C SER A 286 9.68 -24.81 -46.23
N THR A 287 9.58 -23.49 -46.49
CA THR A 287 10.19 -22.45 -45.66
C THR A 287 9.49 -22.39 -44.31
N LYS A 288 10.23 -22.50 -43.18
CA LYS A 288 9.65 -22.30 -41.85
C LYS A 288 9.43 -20.82 -41.59
N LEU A 289 8.24 -20.43 -41.14
CA LEU A 289 7.90 -19.04 -40.81
C LEU A 289 8.88 -18.41 -39.81
N ALA A 290 9.37 -19.18 -38.83
CA ALA A 290 10.39 -18.76 -37.86
C ALA A 290 11.75 -18.37 -38.46
N PHE A 291 12.05 -18.70 -39.73
CA PHE A 291 13.25 -18.22 -40.43
C PHE A 291 13.01 -16.94 -41.25
N GLN A 292 11.77 -16.45 -41.27
CA GLN A 292 11.36 -15.23 -41.99
C GLN A 292 11.05 -14.11 -41.01
N LEU A 293 10.43 -14.45 -39.87
CA LEU A 293 10.11 -13.52 -38.79
C LEU A 293 11.37 -12.84 -38.24
N THR A 294 11.28 -11.58 -37.80
CA THR A 294 12.34 -11.00 -36.97
C THR A 294 12.34 -11.74 -35.63
N GLY A 295 13.48 -12.33 -35.26
CA GLY A 295 13.59 -13.24 -34.10
C GLY A 295 13.27 -12.59 -32.74
N GLU A 296 13.33 -11.26 -32.68
CA GLU A 296 12.79 -10.42 -31.61
C GLU A 296 11.91 -9.34 -32.27
N LYS A 297 10.99 -8.70 -31.52
CA LYS A 297 10.28 -7.51 -32.02
C LYS A 297 11.31 -6.41 -32.30
N LYS A 298 11.64 -6.14 -33.57
CA LYS A 298 12.52 -5.01 -33.91
C LYS A 298 11.88 -3.73 -33.38
N LYS A 299 12.63 -2.93 -32.62
CA LYS A 299 12.21 -1.59 -32.18
C LYS A 299 11.84 -0.76 -33.42
N SER A 300 10.58 -0.33 -33.52
CA SER A 300 10.17 0.64 -34.55
C SER A 300 10.86 1.98 -34.31
N SER A 301 11.19 2.70 -35.38
CA SER A 301 11.96 3.96 -35.34
C SER A 301 11.33 5.06 -34.48
N ALA A 302 10.01 5.02 -34.26
CA ALA A 302 9.30 5.86 -33.30
C ALA A 302 9.59 5.54 -31.81
N GLY A 303 10.72 4.89 -31.51
CA GLY A 303 11.20 4.58 -30.15
C GLY A 303 12.23 5.57 -29.61
N SER A 304 12.45 6.69 -30.29
CA SER A 304 13.39 7.76 -29.94
C SER A 304 12.71 9.03 -29.39
N ASP A 305 11.46 8.92 -28.93
CA ASP A 305 10.72 10.06 -28.38
C ASP A 305 10.73 10.00 -26.85
N LYS A 306 11.31 11.04 -26.24
CA LYS A 306 11.54 11.19 -24.80
C LYS A 306 10.26 11.35 -23.96
N TYR A 307 9.09 11.43 -24.58
CA TYR A 307 7.80 11.48 -23.87
C TYR A 307 6.91 10.25 -24.13
N TYR A 308 7.41 9.26 -24.88
CA TYR A 308 6.61 8.09 -25.30
C TYR A 308 5.98 7.34 -24.13
N ASP A 309 6.72 7.05 -23.06
CA ASP A 309 6.22 6.24 -21.94
C ASP A 309 5.12 6.94 -21.12
N TYR A 310 5.10 8.28 -21.05
CA TYR A 310 3.98 9.06 -20.50
C TYR A 310 2.80 9.05 -21.47
N VAL A 311 3.04 9.37 -22.74
CA VAL A 311 1.98 9.46 -23.78
C VAL A 311 1.30 8.11 -24.00
N TYR A 312 2.02 7.00 -23.83
CA TYR A 312 1.50 5.64 -23.93
C TYR A 312 0.42 5.32 -22.88
N GLU A 313 0.61 5.73 -21.61
CA GLU A 313 -0.42 5.58 -20.58
C GLU A 313 -1.54 6.63 -20.75
N ALA A 314 -1.20 7.88 -21.08
CA ALA A 314 -2.19 8.92 -21.38
C ALA A 314 -3.12 8.53 -22.55
N ALA A 315 -2.62 7.77 -23.55
CA ALA A 315 -3.45 7.25 -24.64
C ALA A 315 -4.47 6.20 -24.15
N LYS A 316 -4.12 5.36 -23.16
CA LYS A 316 -5.09 4.45 -22.51
C LYS A 316 -6.12 5.23 -21.70
N GLU A 317 -5.69 6.30 -21.03
CA GLU A 317 -6.59 7.19 -20.28
C GLU A 317 -7.61 7.87 -21.21
N VAL A 318 -7.18 8.36 -22.38
CA VAL A 318 -8.10 8.85 -23.43
C VAL A 318 -9.09 7.76 -23.86
N GLN A 319 -8.62 6.52 -24.06
CA GLN A 319 -9.49 5.42 -24.43
C GLN A 319 -10.53 5.10 -23.35
N ALA A 320 -10.15 5.16 -22.06
CA ALA A 320 -11.07 5.00 -20.93
C ALA A 320 -12.05 6.17 -20.78
N LEU A 321 -11.60 7.41 -21.01
CA LEU A 321 -12.39 8.64 -20.89
C LEU A 321 -13.41 8.81 -22.03
N THR A 322 -13.05 8.40 -23.25
CA THR A 322 -13.85 8.67 -24.47
C THR A 322 -14.54 7.44 -25.06
N GLY A 323 -14.07 6.22 -24.74
CA GLY A 323 -14.51 4.99 -25.39
C GLY A 323 -14.04 4.82 -26.84
N GLU A 324 -13.07 5.63 -27.30
CA GLU A 324 -12.46 5.58 -28.64
C GLU A 324 -10.93 5.39 -28.55
N ASP A 325 -10.35 4.63 -29.49
CA ASP A 325 -8.89 4.53 -29.61
C ASP A 325 -8.32 5.81 -30.27
N PRO A 326 -7.47 6.60 -29.60
CA PRO A 326 -6.86 7.79 -30.20
C PRO A 326 -5.91 7.47 -31.37
N ALA A 327 -5.55 6.20 -31.61
CA ALA A 327 -4.84 5.78 -32.82
C ALA A 327 -5.78 5.62 -34.05
N LEU A 328 -7.09 5.54 -33.84
CA LEU A 328 -8.10 5.30 -34.89
C LEU A 328 -9.03 6.49 -35.12
N VAL A 329 -9.19 7.37 -34.13
CA VAL A 329 -10.03 8.57 -34.20
C VAL A 329 -9.18 9.82 -33.93
N PRO A 330 -9.11 10.81 -34.84
CA PRO A 330 -8.19 11.94 -34.70
C PRO A 330 -8.62 12.96 -33.63
N MET A 331 -7.74 13.22 -32.65
CA MET A 331 -7.99 14.10 -31.50
C MET A 331 -6.86 15.12 -31.28
N LYS A 332 -7.15 16.18 -30.52
CA LYS A 332 -6.17 17.01 -29.79
C LYS A 332 -6.29 16.63 -28.32
N ILE A 333 -5.21 16.18 -27.71
CA ILE A 333 -5.19 15.61 -26.35
C ILE A 333 -4.26 16.48 -25.51
N TYR A 334 -4.80 17.12 -24.48
CA TYR A 334 -4.08 18.00 -23.58
C TYR A 334 -3.77 17.23 -22.29
N THR A 335 -2.50 17.22 -21.90
CA THR A 335 -2.02 16.51 -20.71
C THR A 335 -1.54 17.47 -19.64
N SER A 336 -1.32 16.94 -18.44
CA SER A 336 -0.70 17.65 -17.32
C SER A 336 0.83 17.54 -17.30
N LEU A 337 1.46 17.00 -18.35
CA LEU A 337 2.92 16.87 -18.45
C LEU A 337 3.59 18.23 -18.33
N ASP A 338 4.49 18.37 -17.36
CA ASP A 338 5.43 19.49 -17.28
C ASP A 338 6.73 19.09 -18.00
N ILE A 339 7.08 19.83 -19.04
CA ILE A 339 8.23 19.54 -19.90
C ILE A 339 9.56 19.60 -19.14
N HIS A 340 9.70 20.50 -18.17
CA HIS A 340 10.92 20.64 -17.39
C HIS A 340 11.02 19.55 -16.32
N ALA A 341 9.91 19.17 -15.69
CA ALA A 341 9.86 18.05 -14.77
C ALA A 341 10.11 16.71 -15.49
N GLN A 342 9.53 16.47 -16.66
CA GLN A 342 9.73 15.23 -17.40
C GLN A 342 11.15 15.14 -18.00
N ASP A 343 11.73 16.23 -18.50
CA ASP A 343 13.13 16.22 -18.98
C ASP A 343 14.12 15.93 -17.85
N HIS A 344 13.88 16.46 -16.66
CA HIS A 344 14.69 16.17 -15.47
C HIS A 344 14.47 14.73 -14.97
N ALA A 345 13.24 14.22 -15.02
CA ALA A 345 12.94 12.83 -14.73
C ALA A 345 13.68 11.86 -15.67
N ASN A 346 13.75 12.18 -16.96
CA ASN A 346 14.51 11.44 -17.97
C ASN A 346 16.04 11.53 -17.72
N GLU A 347 16.54 12.70 -17.29
CA GLU A 347 17.97 12.84 -16.94
C GLU A 347 18.35 11.95 -15.74
N LEU A 348 17.55 11.98 -14.67
CA LEU A 348 17.71 11.12 -13.51
C LEU A 348 17.61 9.64 -13.91
N SER A 349 16.63 9.29 -14.75
CA SER A 349 16.43 7.91 -15.23
C SER A 349 17.59 7.38 -16.07
N SER A 350 18.34 8.26 -16.74
CA SER A 350 19.58 7.90 -17.43
C SER A 350 20.79 7.65 -16.51
N GLY A 351 20.67 7.89 -15.20
CA GLY A 351 21.73 7.65 -14.21
C GLY A 351 22.89 8.64 -14.26
N ARG A 352 22.71 9.81 -14.89
CA ARG A 352 23.76 10.83 -15.07
C ARG A 352 23.90 11.80 -13.90
N SER A 353 22.78 12.21 -13.30
CA SER A 353 22.73 13.15 -12.17
C SER A 353 22.56 12.46 -10.80
N VAL A 354 22.11 11.20 -10.78
CA VAL A 354 22.19 10.29 -9.63
C VAL A 354 22.77 8.98 -10.13
N GLU A 355 23.96 8.61 -9.63
CA GLU A 355 24.66 7.40 -10.08
C GLU A 355 23.97 6.13 -9.55
N PHE A 356 23.79 5.14 -10.43
CA PHE A 356 23.18 3.85 -10.11
C PHE A 356 24.22 2.73 -10.08
N PHE A 357 24.00 1.72 -9.23
CA PHE A 357 24.87 0.55 -9.11
C PHE A 357 25.13 -0.13 -10.46
N SER A 358 26.33 -0.67 -10.67
CA SER A 358 26.72 -1.31 -11.94
C SER A 358 25.92 -2.57 -12.29
N ASP A 359 25.21 -3.18 -11.33
CA ASP A 359 24.26 -4.26 -11.59
C ASP A 359 23.06 -3.78 -12.40
N SER A 360 22.83 -4.37 -13.57
CA SER A 360 21.71 -4.07 -14.47
C SER A 360 20.36 -4.63 -13.99
N ASN A 361 20.35 -5.51 -12.99
CA ASN A 361 19.12 -5.99 -12.35
C ASN A 361 18.52 -4.96 -11.39
N PHE A 362 19.32 -4.00 -10.90
CA PHE A 362 18.83 -2.84 -10.16
C PHE A 362 18.08 -1.89 -11.11
N GLN A 363 16.82 -1.63 -10.75
CA GLN A 363 15.87 -0.81 -11.48
C GLN A 363 15.27 0.26 -10.56
N ILE A 364 14.64 1.26 -11.18
CA ILE A 364 13.88 2.31 -10.50
C ILE A 364 12.50 2.47 -11.17
N GLY A 365 11.65 3.28 -10.58
CA GLY A 365 10.46 3.86 -11.19
C GLY A 365 9.90 4.93 -10.26
N PHE A 366 9.31 6.00 -10.79
CA PHE A 366 8.73 7.06 -9.97
C PHE A 366 7.60 7.84 -10.65
N THR A 367 6.79 8.48 -9.82
CA THR A 367 5.68 9.36 -10.23
C THR A 367 5.78 10.69 -9.49
N VAL A 368 5.65 11.80 -10.22
CA VAL A 368 5.50 13.17 -9.69
C VAL A 368 4.06 13.61 -9.89
N LEU A 369 3.37 13.95 -8.80
CA LEU A 369 1.93 14.25 -8.79
C LEU A 369 1.65 15.59 -8.07
N ASN A 370 0.77 16.41 -8.65
CA ASN A 370 0.26 17.64 -8.06
C ASN A 370 -0.78 17.31 -6.97
N ASN A 371 -0.50 17.76 -5.74
CA ASN A 371 -1.28 17.40 -4.56
C ASN A 371 -2.72 17.95 -4.57
N GLN A 372 -2.95 19.07 -5.26
CA GLN A 372 -4.24 19.78 -5.21
C GLN A 372 -5.23 19.28 -6.27
N THR A 373 -4.72 18.76 -7.39
CA THR A 373 -5.49 18.34 -8.57
C THR A 373 -5.48 16.83 -8.81
N GLY A 374 -4.45 16.10 -8.38
CA GLY A 374 -4.23 14.70 -8.77
C GLY A 374 -3.54 14.53 -10.13
N GLU A 375 -3.11 15.62 -10.77
CA GLU A 375 -2.41 15.58 -12.06
C GLU A 375 -1.02 14.94 -11.93
N ILE A 376 -0.71 13.98 -12.81
CA ILE A 376 0.64 13.42 -12.96
C ILE A 376 1.44 14.33 -13.91
N VAL A 377 2.46 15.00 -13.38
CA VAL A 377 3.25 15.99 -14.15
C VAL A 377 4.54 15.42 -14.74
N ALA A 378 5.08 14.34 -14.15
CA ALA A 378 6.21 13.59 -14.69
C ALA A 378 6.25 12.13 -14.16
N VAL A 379 6.87 11.22 -14.92
CA VAL A 379 7.03 9.79 -14.61
C VAL A 379 8.40 9.25 -15.00
N SER A 380 8.74 8.04 -14.56
CA SER A 380 9.89 7.25 -15.04
C SER A 380 9.50 5.77 -15.17
N GLY A 381 9.64 5.21 -16.37
CA GLY A 381 9.46 3.77 -16.65
C GLY A 381 10.58 2.92 -16.04
N GLY A 382 11.80 3.47 -16.00
CA GLY A 382 12.85 2.98 -15.12
C GLY A 382 14.26 3.39 -15.50
N ARG A 383 15.22 2.50 -15.28
CA ARG A 383 16.63 2.79 -15.53
C ARG A 383 16.96 2.71 -17.03
N GLY A 384 17.60 3.77 -17.54
CA GLY A 384 17.94 3.89 -18.97
C GLY A 384 16.76 4.33 -19.83
N ASP A 385 15.72 4.90 -19.21
CA ASP A 385 14.53 5.42 -19.88
C ASP A 385 14.85 6.70 -20.67
N VAL A 386 15.10 6.51 -21.98
CA VAL A 386 15.35 7.56 -22.98
C VAL A 386 14.95 7.09 -24.41
N GLU A 387 15.12 5.80 -24.75
CA GLU A 387 15.06 5.31 -26.15
C GLU A 387 14.44 3.88 -26.32
N SER A 388 13.29 3.55 -25.69
CA SER A 388 12.92 2.12 -25.56
C SER A 388 11.46 1.73 -25.33
N LYS A 389 10.73 1.41 -26.42
CA LYS A 389 9.42 0.70 -26.40
C LYS A 389 9.42 -0.74 -25.85
N THR A 390 10.44 -1.14 -25.10
CA THR A 390 10.64 -2.51 -24.61
C THR A 390 10.96 -2.58 -23.12
N TYR A 391 10.71 -1.50 -22.36
CA TYR A 391 10.78 -1.52 -20.91
C TYR A 391 9.39 -1.63 -20.26
N LEU A 392 9.40 -1.95 -18.97
CA LEU A 392 8.21 -2.03 -18.13
C LEU A 392 7.89 -0.63 -17.59
N ASN A 393 6.63 -0.18 -17.66
CA ASN A 393 6.20 1.09 -17.08
C ASN A 393 6.10 0.97 -15.55
N ARG A 394 7.23 0.87 -14.85
CA ARG A 394 7.27 0.49 -13.42
C ARG A 394 6.54 1.46 -12.50
N TYR A 395 6.36 2.70 -12.92
CA TYR A 395 5.54 3.67 -12.21
C TYR A 395 4.04 3.26 -12.12
N THR A 396 3.59 2.34 -12.98
CA THR A 396 2.27 1.71 -12.95
C THR A 396 2.24 0.32 -12.30
N GLU A 397 3.40 -0.33 -12.10
CA GLU A 397 3.48 -1.71 -11.61
C GLU A 397 3.37 -1.79 -10.07
N PRO A 398 2.47 -2.63 -9.52
CA PRO A 398 2.42 -2.86 -8.07
C PRO A 398 3.65 -3.63 -7.55
N LYS A 399 4.45 -2.97 -6.69
CA LYS A 399 5.53 -3.58 -5.90
C LYS A 399 5.09 -3.68 -4.43
N SER A 400 5.80 -4.43 -3.56
CA SER A 400 5.50 -4.35 -2.11
C SER A 400 5.88 -2.96 -1.60
N VAL A 401 4.94 -2.28 -0.94
CA VAL A 401 5.10 -0.88 -0.50
C VAL A 401 5.97 -0.76 0.76
N GLY A 402 6.23 -1.88 1.44
CA GLY A 402 6.93 -1.92 2.72
C GLY A 402 6.39 -0.93 3.75
N SER A 403 7.27 -0.36 4.55
CA SER A 403 6.92 0.64 5.57
C SER A 403 6.39 2.00 5.06
N THR A 404 6.19 2.21 3.76
CA THR A 404 5.54 3.46 3.27
C THR A 404 4.03 3.49 3.53
N ILE A 405 3.37 2.35 3.74
CA ILE A 405 1.92 2.30 4.03
C ILE A 405 1.55 2.87 5.40
N LYS A 406 2.49 2.85 6.36
CA LYS A 406 2.20 3.09 7.79
C LYS A 406 1.55 4.43 8.12
N PRO A 407 2.00 5.58 7.55
CA PRO A 407 1.33 6.86 7.77
C PRO A 407 -0.14 6.86 7.33
N LEU A 408 -0.45 6.16 6.23
CA LEU A 408 -1.78 6.10 5.64
C LEU A 408 -2.69 5.13 6.37
N LEU A 409 -2.23 3.91 6.67
CA LEU A 409 -3.04 2.82 7.19
C LEU A 409 -3.05 2.73 8.71
N ASP A 410 -1.87 2.84 9.34
CA ASP A 410 -1.70 2.47 10.75
C ASP A 410 -1.78 3.69 11.68
N TYR A 411 -1.35 4.87 11.20
CA TYR A 411 -1.19 6.05 12.03
C TYR A 411 -2.27 7.12 11.83
N ALA A 412 -2.44 7.67 10.62
CA ALA A 412 -3.43 8.75 10.39
C ALA A 412 -4.86 8.40 10.85
N PRO A 413 -5.41 7.18 10.63
CA PRO A 413 -6.75 6.84 11.09
C PRO A 413 -6.89 6.83 12.62
N THR A 414 -5.82 6.64 13.39
CA THR A 414 -5.89 6.64 14.87
C THR A 414 -6.25 8.01 15.44
N PHE A 415 -5.90 9.09 14.73
CA PHE A 415 -6.25 10.46 15.11
C PHE A 415 -7.75 10.72 14.93
N ASP A 416 -8.36 10.16 13.88
CA ASP A 416 -9.80 10.28 13.61
C ASP A 416 -10.65 9.31 14.42
N LYS A 417 -10.23 8.05 14.55
CA LYS A 417 -11.04 6.94 15.11
C LYS A 417 -10.84 6.71 16.59
N LEU A 418 -9.57 6.74 17.03
CA LEU A 418 -9.19 6.37 18.40
C LEU A 418 -8.90 7.58 19.31
N GLY A 419 -8.92 8.79 18.74
CA GLY A 419 -8.54 10.02 19.43
C GLY A 419 -7.12 10.02 19.98
N TRP A 420 -6.20 9.42 19.22
CA TRP A 420 -4.78 9.43 19.58
C TRP A 420 -4.15 10.81 19.36
N ALA A 421 -3.22 11.18 20.23
CA ALA A 421 -2.40 12.37 20.12
C ALA A 421 -1.04 12.02 19.49
N THR A 422 -0.41 12.95 18.78
CA THR A 422 0.92 12.71 18.16
C THR A 422 2.04 12.48 19.18
N SER A 423 1.81 12.93 20.43
CA SER A 423 2.66 12.70 21.61
C SER A 423 2.44 11.35 22.29
N ARG A 424 1.43 10.55 21.90
CA ARG A 424 1.09 9.28 22.54
C ARG A 424 2.31 8.37 22.59
N VAL A 425 2.56 7.78 23.75
CA VAL A 425 3.66 6.82 23.97
C VAL A 425 3.13 5.39 23.98
N MET A 426 3.83 4.55 23.23
CA MET A 426 3.58 3.13 23.02
C MET A 426 4.78 2.33 23.52
N GLU A 427 4.62 1.01 23.67
CA GLU A 427 5.71 0.11 24.07
C GLU A 427 6.19 -0.72 22.88
N ASP A 428 7.41 -0.43 22.43
CA ASP A 428 8.15 -1.19 21.43
C ASP A 428 8.91 -2.34 22.10
N LYS A 429 8.42 -3.56 21.86
CA LYS A 429 8.87 -4.82 22.46
C LYS A 429 8.59 -6.00 21.51
N PRO A 430 9.22 -7.17 21.70
CA PRO A 430 8.93 -8.36 20.91
C PRO A 430 7.43 -8.70 20.89
N LEU A 431 6.86 -8.80 19.70
CA LEU A 431 5.42 -8.98 19.48
C LEU A 431 5.19 -10.25 18.64
N ASN A 432 4.55 -11.26 19.23
CA ASN A 432 4.27 -12.53 18.58
C ASN A 432 2.76 -12.70 18.43
N LEU A 433 2.28 -12.81 17.19
CA LEU A 433 0.87 -12.86 16.83
C LEU A 433 0.60 -14.08 15.94
N THR A 434 -0.04 -15.11 16.48
CA THR A 434 -0.56 -16.26 15.72
C THR A 434 0.46 -16.91 14.76
N GLY A 435 1.71 -17.06 15.22
CA GLY A 435 2.82 -17.64 14.45
C GLY A 435 3.71 -16.63 13.71
N TRP A 436 3.30 -15.36 13.61
CA TRP A 436 4.13 -14.27 13.09
C TRP A 436 4.90 -13.59 14.23
N SER A 437 6.23 -13.51 14.11
CA SER A 437 7.09 -12.78 15.04
C SER A 437 7.47 -11.44 14.44
N VAL A 438 6.94 -10.35 15.01
CA VAL A 438 7.19 -8.99 14.53
C VAL A 438 8.48 -8.46 15.13
N GLN A 439 9.44 -8.10 14.27
CA GLN A 439 10.70 -7.47 14.62
C GLN A 439 10.83 -6.13 13.89
N ASN A 440 11.55 -5.17 14.47
CA ASN A 440 11.91 -3.93 13.77
C ASN A 440 13.03 -4.20 12.75
N SER A 441 13.16 -3.36 11.72
CA SER A 441 14.11 -3.55 10.62
C SER A 441 15.60 -3.47 11.04
N ASP A 442 15.88 -2.90 12.21
CA ASP A 442 17.21 -2.86 12.84
C ASP A 442 17.41 -3.98 13.88
N GLY A 443 16.44 -4.88 14.06
CA GLY A 443 16.44 -5.97 15.06
C GLY A 443 16.34 -5.52 16.52
N ASN A 444 16.23 -4.22 16.79
CA ASN A 444 16.24 -3.67 18.15
C ASN A 444 14.82 -3.38 18.65
N PHE A 445 14.68 -3.23 19.98
CA PHE A 445 13.45 -2.80 20.63
C PHE A 445 13.75 -1.64 21.59
N TYR A 446 12.99 -0.56 21.48
CA TYR A 446 13.28 0.74 22.11
C TYR A 446 12.45 1.03 23.36
N GLY A 447 11.55 0.13 23.77
CA GLY A 447 10.72 0.31 24.97
C GLY A 447 9.70 1.43 24.79
N LYS A 448 9.61 2.37 25.75
CA LYS A 448 8.67 3.50 25.68
C LYS A 448 9.09 4.47 24.57
N VAL A 449 8.30 4.56 23.50
CA VAL A 449 8.51 5.43 22.34
C VAL A 449 7.25 6.22 22.01
N SER A 450 7.38 7.47 21.58
CA SER A 450 6.24 8.25 21.07
C SER A 450 5.90 7.90 19.64
N LEU A 451 4.68 8.23 19.20
CA LEU A 451 4.30 8.11 17.79
C LEU A 451 5.21 8.97 16.89
N GLU A 452 5.65 10.15 17.32
CA GLU A 452 6.66 10.95 16.59
C GLU A 452 7.94 10.15 16.33
N ARG A 453 8.48 9.47 17.35
CA ARG A 453 9.67 8.63 17.18
C ARG A 453 9.38 7.35 16.40
N ALA A 454 8.24 6.70 16.62
CA ALA A 454 7.87 5.46 15.95
C ALA A 454 7.64 5.64 14.43
N VAL A 455 7.06 6.78 14.02
CA VAL A 455 6.94 7.19 12.62
C VAL A 455 8.33 7.43 12.01
N SER A 456 9.17 8.20 12.70
CA SER A 456 10.51 8.57 12.20
C SER A 456 11.46 7.37 12.09
N LYS A 457 11.53 6.50 13.11
CA LYS A 457 12.27 5.23 13.08
C LYS A 457 11.57 4.12 12.30
N SER A 458 10.36 4.35 11.79
CA SER A 458 9.61 3.36 10.99
C SER A 458 9.33 2.04 11.72
N LEU A 459 9.14 2.06 13.05
CA LEU A 459 9.02 0.85 13.88
C LEU A 459 7.87 -0.06 13.42
N ASN A 460 8.11 -1.38 13.43
CA ASN A 460 7.15 -2.40 12.99
C ASN A 460 6.17 -2.76 14.10
N THR A 461 6.65 -2.96 15.32
CA THR A 461 5.83 -3.32 16.49
C THR A 461 4.74 -2.30 16.80
N ILE A 462 5.02 -1.01 16.63
CA ILE A 462 4.10 0.09 16.91
C ILE A 462 3.06 0.22 15.80
N ALA A 463 3.45 0.03 14.53
CA ALA A 463 2.54 0.02 13.40
C ALA A 463 1.51 -1.11 13.52
N VAL A 464 1.96 -2.33 13.82
CA VAL A 464 1.09 -3.51 14.06
C VAL A 464 0.12 -3.26 15.22
N GLN A 465 0.60 -2.72 16.35
CA GLN A 465 -0.26 -2.35 17.50
C GLN A 465 -1.29 -1.27 17.15
N SER A 466 -0.97 -0.36 16.23
CA SER A 466 -1.86 0.72 15.82
C SER A 466 -2.97 0.21 14.88
N LEU A 467 -2.61 -0.63 13.90
CA LEU A 467 -3.59 -1.30 13.04
C LEU A 467 -4.47 -2.29 13.83
N GLN A 468 -3.90 -3.01 14.80
CA GLN A 468 -4.69 -3.87 15.68
C GLN A 468 -5.75 -3.05 16.46
N ALA A 469 -5.37 -1.91 17.06
CA ALA A 469 -6.31 -1.05 17.77
C ALA A 469 -7.39 -0.44 16.85
N LEU A 470 -7.07 -0.19 15.57
CA LEU A 470 -8.06 0.22 14.56
C LEU A 470 -9.03 -0.92 14.22
N LEU A 471 -8.54 -2.15 14.05
CA LEU A 471 -9.38 -3.32 13.79
C LEU A 471 -10.28 -3.70 14.98
N GLU A 472 -9.81 -3.47 16.21
CA GLU A 472 -10.60 -3.65 17.44
C GLU A 472 -11.70 -2.58 17.62
N SER A 473 -11.58 -1.41 16.97
CA SER A 473 -12.57 -0.32 17.01
C SER A 473 -13.54 -0.34 15.82
N GLU A 474 -13.00 -0.41 14.59
CA GLU A 474 -13.75 -0.20 13.34
C GLU A 474 -14.12 -1.50 12.62
N GLY A 475 -13.45 -2.61 12.94
CA GLY A 475 -13.56 -3.87 12.21
C GLY A 475 -12.79 -3.91 10.89
N GLN A 476 -12.61 -5.12 10.35
CA GLN A 476 -11.83 -5.36 9.12
C GLN A 476 -12.45 -4.71 7.88
N ASP A 477 -13.77 -4.83 7.70
CA ASP A 477 -14.45 -4.31 6.51
C ASP A 477 -14.29 -2.78 6.36
N ALA A 478 -14.23 -2.04 7.47
CA ALA A 478 -13.99 -0.61 7.46
C ALA A 478 -12.57 -0.28 6.95
N MET A 479 -11.56 -1.06 7.32
CA MET A 479 -10.17 -0.89 6.85
C MET A 479 -10.00 -1.32 5.38
N ILE A 480 -10.75 -2.33 4.92
CA ILE A 480 -10.83 -2.71 3.50
C ILE A 480 -11.40 -1.54 2.68
N GLN A 481 -12.55 -0.99 3.10
CA GLN A 481 -13.15 0.16 2.40
C GLN A 481 -12.28 1.41 2.46
N TYR A 482 -11.53 1.63 3.55
CA TYR A 482 -10.57 2.72 3.65
C TYR A 482 -9.43 2.58 2.61
N LEU A 483 -8.87 1.38 2.41
CA LEU A 483 -7.88 1.13 1.36
C LEU A 483 -8.44 1.32 -0.06
N LYS A 484 -9.68 0.89 -0.33
CA LYS A 484 -10.33 1.14 -1.64
C LYS A 484 -10.53 2.64 -1.89
N ASN A 485 -10.90 3.41 -0.88
CA ASN A 485 -11.03 4.87 -0.98
C ASN A 485 -9.67 5.61 -1.11
N LEU A 486 -8.56 4.98 -0.72
CA LEU A 486 -7.19 5.44 -0.96
C LEU A 486 -6.61 5.05 -2.34
N GLY A 487 -7.39 4.40 -3.22
CA GLY A 487 -6.95 4.07 -4.58
C GLY A 487 -6.21 2.73 -4.74
N PHE A 488 -6.18 1.88 -3.70
CA PHE A 488 -5.74 0.50 -3.86
C PHE A 488 -6.82 -0.32 -4.57
N SER A 489 -6.41 -1.28 -5.41
CA SER A 489 -7.34 -2.12 -6.17
C SER A 489 -8.16 -3.03 -5.27
N ASP A 490 -9.35 -3.45 -5.73
CA ASP A 490 -10.18 -4.44 -5.02
C ASP A 490 -9.37 -5.68 -4.62
N SER A 491 -8.53 -6.19 -5.53
CA SER A 491 -7.66 -7.35 -5.29
C SER A 491 -6.65 -7.18 -4.16
N VAL A 492 -6.14 -5.95 -3.93
CA VAL A 492 -5.22 -5.66 -2.81
C VAL A 492 -6.01 -5.42 -1.53
N ALA A 493 -7.10 -4.66 -1.60
CA ALA A 493 -7.90 -4.32 -0.43
C ALA A 493 -8.66 -5.53 0.14
N ASP A 494 -9.25 -6.39 -0.70
CA ASP A 494 -10.00 -7.57 -0.24
C ASP A 494 -9.08 -8.70 0.26
N ALA A 495 -7.78 -8.65 -0.07
CA ALA A 495 -6.73 -9.53 0.48
C ALA A 495 -6.15 -9.04 1.83
N PHE A 496 -6.77 -8.04 2.46
CA PHE A 496 -6.30 -7.41 3.69
C PHE A 496 -5.99 -8.41 4.83
N SER A 497 -4.85 -8.19 5.49
CA SER A 497 -4.47 -8.88 6.72
C SER A 497 -3.64 -7.94 7.60
N LEU A 498 -3.45 -8.29 8.88
CA LEU A 498 -2.66 -7.48 9.83
C LEU A 498 -1.19 -7.26 9.38
N GLN A 499 -0.65 -8.11 8.49
CA GLN A 499 0.68 -7.92 7.89
C GLN A 499 0.79 -6.66 7.01
N TYR A 500 -0.36 -6.10 6.58
CA TYR A 500 -0.39 -4.87 5.78
C TYR A 500 0.23 -3.68 6.54
N SER A 501 0.21 -3.69 7.88
CA SER A 501 0.88 -2.67 8.74
C SER A 501 2.41 -2.58 8.62
N ILE A 502 3.05 -3.46 7.84
CA ILE A 502 4.46 -3.31 7.46
C ILE A 502 4.69 -3.40 5.95
N GLY A 503 3.63 -3.42 5.14
CA GLY A 503 3.69 -3.68 3.69
C GLY A 503 3.88 -5.16 3.32
N GLY A 504 3.60 -6.07 4.26
CA GLY A 504 3.69 -7.52 4.05
C GLY A 504 2.47 -8.12 3.36
N ALA A 505 2.54 -9.43 3.07
CA ALA A 505 1.56 -10.16 2.27
C ALA A 505 1.28 -9.47 0.91
N GLU A 506 0.01 -9.31 0.53
CA GLU A 506 -0.40 -8.71 -0.74
C GLU A 506 -0.55 -7.18 -0.71
N MET A 507 0.00 -6.49 0.31
CA MET A 507 0.01 -5.02 0.40
C MET A 507 0.94 -4.41 -0.64
N LYS A 508 0.42 -4.26 -1.86
CA LYS A 508 1.16 -3.81 -3.05
C LYS A 508 0.53 -2.55 -3.64
N GLY A 509 1.36 -1.74 -4.28
CA GLY A 509 0.95 -0.50 -4.94
C GLY A 509 2.02 0.00 -5.89
N SER A 510 1.59 0.70 -6.94
CA SER A 510 2.51 1.39 -7.86
C SER A 510 2.93 2.75 -7.30
N THR A 511 3.98 3.37 -7.86
CA THR A 511 4.38 4.72 -7.43
C THR A 511 3.27 5.73 -7.69
N THR A 512 2.48 5.56 -8.74
CA THR A 512 1.31 6.41 -9.02
C THR A 512 0.22 6.30 -7.95
N GLN A 513 -0.12 5.08 -7.52
CA GLN A 513 -1.07 4.88 -6.40
C GLN A 513 -0.52 5.46 -5.10
N MET A 514 0.76 5.21 -4.79
CA MET A 514 1.39 5.68 -3.57
C MET A 514 1.52 7.21 -3.53
N ALA A 515 1.80 7.87 -4.66
CA ALA A 515 1.83 9.32 -4.76
C ALA A 515 0.44 9.93 -4.56
N ALA A 516 -0.60 9.39 -5.19
CA ALA A 516 -1.99 9.84 -5.03
C ALA A 516 -2.51 9.65 -3.59
N ALA A 517 -2.15 8.53 -2.95
CA ALA A 517 -2.50 8.28 -1.55
C ALA A 517 -1.77 9.21 -0.58
N TYR A 518 -0.50 9.56 -0.84
CA TYR A 518 0.26 10.52 -0.03
C TYR A 518 -0.18 11.97 -0.24
N ALA A 519 -0.63 12.35 -1.44
CA ALA A 519 -1.21 13.67 -1.71
C ALA A 519 -2.39 14.01 -0.77
N ALA A 520 -3.14 13.00 -0.32
CA ALA A 520 -4.20 13.17 0.68
C ALA A 520 -3.69 13.75 2.02
N LEU A 521 -2.43 13.48 2.40
CA LEU A 521 -1.81 14.07 3.60
C LEU A 521 -1.48 15.56 3.41
N ALA A 522 -1.22 15.98 2.17
CA ALA A 522 -0.86 17.35 1.81
C ALA A 522 -2.06 18.27 1.54
N ASN A 523 -3.18 17.71 1.06
CA ASN A 523 -4.33 18.49 0.54
C ASN A 523 -5.57 18.53 1.46
N GLY A 524 -5.42 18.17 2.74
CA GLY A 524 -6.51 18.21 3.74
C GLY A 524 -7.38 16.94 3.80
N GLY A 525 -6.83 15.78 3.43
CA GLY A 525 -7.47 14.48 3.60
C GLY A 525 -8.25 13.97 2.39
N TYR A 526 -7.94 14.47 1.18
CA TYR A 526 -8.62 14.06 -0.06
C TYR A 526 -7.73 13.19 -0.95
N TYR A 527 -8.13 11.94 -1.17
CA TYR A 527 -7.68 11.21 -2.35
C TYR A 527 -8.31 11.85 -3.59
N ILE A 528 -7.51 12.02 -4.65
CA ILE A 528 -7.98 12.42 -5.97
C ILE A 528 -7.42 11.41 -6.95
N GLU A 529 -8.25 10.93 -7.88
CA GLU A 529 -7.81 9.95 -8.88
C GLU A 529 -6.63 10.49 -9.71
N PRO A 530 -5.49 9.78 -9.76
CA PRO A 530 -4.31 10.21 -10.47
C PRO A 530 -4.55 10.11 -11.98
N HIS A 531 -4.25 11.18 -12.71
CA HIS A 531 -4.58 11.31 -14.13
C HIS A 531 -3.54 12.13 -14.91
N MET A 532 -3.39 11.82 -16.20
CA MET A 532 -2.47 12.46 -17.14
C MET A 532 -3.17 13.38 -18.13
N VAL A 533 -4.44 13.15 -18.44
CA VAL A 533 -5.19 13.86 -19.48
C VAL A 533 -6.10 14.90 -18.82
N THR A 534 -5.94 16.16 -19.17
CA THR A 534 -6.81 17.24 -18.67
C THR A 534 -8.01 17.48 -19.60
N LYS A 535 -7.81 17.36 -20.92
CA LYS A 535 -8.85 17.60 -21.93
C LYS A 535 -8.60 16.82 -23.23
N VAL A 536 -9.68 16.44 -23.90
CA VAL A 536 -9.67 15.87 -25.26
C VAL A 536 -10.64 16.65 -26.16
N GLU A 537 -10.17 17.13 -27.30
CA GLU A 537 -11.00 17.68 -28.39
C GLU A 537 -10.91 16.75 -29.60
N TYR A 538 -12.00 16.56 -30.35
CA TYR A 538 -11.95 15.82 -31.62
C TYR A 538 -11.53 16.79 -32.74
N LYS A 539 -10.71 16.34 -33.70
CA LYS A 539 -10.19 17.22 -34.77
C LYS A 539 -11.24 17.65 -35.79
N ASP A 540 -12.36 16.92 -35.86
CA ASP A 540 -13.56 17.30 -36.62
C ASP A 540 -14.44 18.34 -35.87
N GLU A 541 -13.98 18.82 -34.71
CA GLU A 541 -14.66 19.74 -33.78
C GLU A 541 -16.04 19.24 -33.29
N SER A 542 -16.37 17.96 -33.49
CA SER A 542 -17.67 17.36 -33.16
C SER A 542 -17.92 17.20 -31.65
N ARG A 543 -16.84 17.00 -30.87
CA ARG A 543 -16.90 16.61 -29.45
C ARG A 543 -15.72 17.18 -28.65
N THR A 544 -15.94 17.36 -27.36
CA THR A 544 -14.92 17.74 -26.37
C THR A 544 -15.24 17.08 -25.03
N PHE A 545 -14.21 16.61 -24.34
CA PHE A 545 -14.27 15.98 -23.02
C PHE A 545 -13.25 16.67 -22.11
N ASP A 546 -13.69 17.26 -21.00
CA ASP A 546 -12.80 17.66 -19.91
C ASP A 546 -12.73 16.53 -18.89
N ASN A 547 -11.53 16.15 -18.44
CA ASN A 547 -11.37 15.13 -17.40
C ASN A 547 -11.80 15.69 -16.04
N LYS A 548 -12.46 14.83 -15.24
CA LYS A 548 -13.11 15.19 -13.97
C LYS A 548 -12.85 14.07 -12.96
N PRO A 549 -11.59 13.92 -12.48
CA PRO A 549 -11.19 12.84 -11.58
C PRO A 549 -12.02 12.85 -10.29
N LYS A 550 -12.36 11.66 -9.77
CA LYS A 550 -13.12 11.54 -8.52
C LYS A 550 -12.28 12.06 -7.36
N LYS A 551 -12.86 12.97 -6.57
CA LYS A 551 -12.29 13.47 -5.31
C LYS A 551 -13.03 12.85 -4.12
N THR A 552 -12.30 12.08 -3.31
CA THR A 552 -12.84 11.29 -2.19
C THR A 552 -12.16 11.73 -0.89
N ARG A 553 -12.93 12.14 0.14
CA ARG A 553 -12.35 12.45 1.45
C ARG A 553 -12.07 11.14 2.20
N VAL A 554 -10.80 10.83 2.42
CA VAL A 554 -10.34 9.59 3.06
C VAL A 554 -10.13 9.74 4.57
N MET A 555 -9.70 10.93 5.00
CA MET A 555 -9.45 11.26 6.42
C MET A 555 -9.82 12.71 6.70
N SER A 556 -9.80 13.15 7.97
CA SER A 556 -9.96 14.56 8.28
C SER A 556 -8.72 15.37 7.92
N GLU A 557 -8.92 16.65 7.63
CA GLU A 557 -7.83 17.63 7.47
C GLU A 557 -6.95 17.71 8.73
N GLN A 558 -7.53 17.52 9.91
CA GLN A 558 -6.78 17.48 11.17
C GLN A 558 -5.89 16.23 11.25
N ALA A 559 -6.41 15.05 10.86
CA ALA A 559 -5.61 13.81 10.81
C ALA A 559 -4.51 13.88 9.74
N ALA A 560 -4.82 14.41 8.56
CA ALA A 560 -3.86 14.66 7.49
C ALA A 560 -2.74 15.62 7.95
N TYR A 561 -3.07 16.72 8.61
CA TYR A 561 -2.09 17.65 9.18
C TYR A 561 -1.28 17.03 10.33
N MET A 562 -1.92 16.31 11.26
CA MET A 562 -1.23 15.64 12.38
C MET A 562 -0.23 14.59 11.88
N MET A 563 -0.58 13.84 10.83
CA MET A 563 0.33 12.91 10.17
C MET A 563 1.46 13.66 9.44
N SER A 564 1.12 14.74 8.71
CA SER A 564 2.11 15.60 8.04
C SER A 564 3.09 16.23 9.02
N ASP A 565 2.68 16.73 10.19
CA ASP A 565 3.64 17.27 11.18
C ASP A 565 4.64 16.22 11.66
N LEU A 566 4.21 14.96 11.88
CA LEU A 566 5.12 13.87 12.21
C LEU A 566 6.09 13.54 11.05
N LEU A 567 5.62 13.55 9.80
CA LEU A 567 6.45 13.30 8.63
C LEU A 567 7.40 14.46 8.31
N TYR A 568 7.01 15.70 8.60
CA TYR A 568 7.90 16.86 8.58
C TYR A 568 9.02 16.70 9.61
N LYS A 569 8.70 16.28 10.83
CA LYS A 569 9.67 16.08 11.91
C LYS A 569 10.58 14.88 11.68
N ALA A 570 10.12 13.85 10.98
CA ALA A 570 10.98 12.75 10.53
C ALA A 570 12.09 13.22 9.58
N VAL A 571 11.84 14.25 8.77
CA VAL A 571 12.85 14.86 7.86
C VAL A 571 13.66 15.98 8.53
N ASN A 572 13.01 16.86 9.30
CA ASN A 572 13.58 18.14 9.74
C ASN A 572 13.74 18.28 11.26
N GLY A 573 13.07 17.43 12.04
CA GLY A 573 12.94 17.54 13.50
C GLY A 573 14.08 16.88 14.29
N LYS A 574 13.84 16.66 15.59
CA LYS A 574 14.82 16.07 16.52
C LYS A 574 15.27 14.65 16.12
N THR A 575 14.40 13.90 15.45
CA THR A 575 14.60 12.49 15.09
C THR A 575 15.17 12.30 13.68
N LYS A 576 15.53 13.37 12.95
CA LYS A 576 16.01 13.27 11.56
C LYS A 576 17.28 12.44 11.35
N GLY A 577 18.10 12.28 12.40
CA GLY A 577 19.26 11.40 12.39
C GLY A 577 18.94 9.91 12.62
N GLU A 578 17.67 9.54 12.82
CA GLU A 578 17.24 8.16 13.05
C GLU A 578 16.73 7.45 11.78
N ASN A 579 16.82 8.12 10.61
CA ASN A 579 16.42 7.59 9.30
C ASN A 579 17.25 8.22 8.16
N LEU A 580 17.13 7.69 6.94
CA LEU A 580 17.92 8.11 5.76
C LEU A 580 17.53 9.48 5.17
N MET A 581 16.40 10.08 5.54
CA MET A 581 15.97 11.37 4.97
C MET A 581 16.80 12.54 5.50
N GLY A 582 17.37 12.42 6.70
CA GLY A 582 18.20 13.46 7.31
C GLY A 582 19.54 13.71 6.61
N SER A 583 20.05 12.76 5.81
CA SER A 583 21.29 12.93 5.05
C SER A 583 21.12 13.72 3.75
N LEU A 584 19.89 13.81 3.23
CA LEU A 584 19.56 14.48 1.97
C LEU A 584 19.71 16.01 2.05
N GLY A 585 19.72 16.60 3.24
CA GLY A 585 20.00 18.02 3.42
C GLY A 585 18.92 18.97 2.86
N PHE A 586 17.64 18.56 2.90
CA PHE A 586 16.52 19.45 2.61
C PHE A 586 16.58 20.72 3.48
N GLY A 587 16.30 21.88 2.88
CA GLY A 587 16.42 23.16 3.57
C GLY A 587 15.98 24.42 2.80
N ALA A 588 15.76 24.35 1.49
CA ALA A 588 15.22 25.47 0.71
C ALA A 588 13.69 25.63 0.87
N TYR A 589 12.97 24.52 1.08
CA TYR A 589 11.51 24.47 1.20
C TYR A 589 11.09 23.36 2.20
N PRO A 590 9.87 23.41 2.78
CA PRO A 590 9.41 22.42 3.76
C PRO A 590 9.08 21.06 3.14
N VAL A 591 9.84 20.03 3.51
CA VAL A 591 9.66 18.65 3.02
C VAL A 591 9.12 17.72 4.10
N TYR A 592 8.19 16.87 3.68
CA TYR A 592 7.62 15.75 4.42
C TYR A 592 8.11 14.46 3.75
N GLY A 593 8.18 13.33 4.47
CA GLY A 593 8.48 12.08 3.78
C GLY A 593 8.49 10.82 4.63
N LYS A 594 8.55 9.68 3.94
CA LYS A 594 8.61 8.35 4.52
C LYS A 594 9.44 7.39 3.66
N THR A 595 10.33 6.66 4.31
CA THR A 595 11.06 5.50 3.78
C THR A 595 10.20 4.23 3.73
N GLY A 596 10.51 3.31 2.83
CA GLY A 596 10.03 1.93 2.89
C GLY A 596 11.09 0.93 2.44
N THR A 597 10.94 -0.30 2.90
CA THR A 597 11.77 -1.44 2.49
C THR A 597 10.90 -2.69 2.54
N SER A 598 11.07 -3.59 1.58
CA SER A 598 10.55 -4.96 1.57
C SER A 598 11.69 -5.97 1.45
N ASP A 599 11.42 -7.25 1.66
CA ASP A 599 12.36 -8.34 1.44
C ASP A 599 11.77 -9.42 0.50
N TRP A 600 12.63 -10.36 0.08
CA TRP A 600 12.26 -11.46 -0.81
C TRP A 600 11.42 -12.58 -0.14
N ALA A 601 11.20 -12.52 1.18
CA ALA A 601 10.74 -13.64 2.00
C ALA A 601 11.52 -14.93 1.66
N ASP A 602 10.81 -16.06 1.51
CA ASP A 602 11.41 -17.33 1.06
C ASP A 602 11.53 -17.43 -0.48
N LEU A 603 10.94 -16.50 -1.25
CA LEU A 603 10.86 -16.60 -2.72
C LEU A 603 12.24 -16.51 -3.39
N GLY A 604 13.17 -15.77 -2.79
CA GLY A 604 14.53 -15.60 -3.29
C GLY A 604 15.44 -16.84 -3.09
N VAL A 605 15.11 -17.73 -2.15
CA VAL A 605 16.01 -18.82 -1.71
C VAL A 605 16.35 -19.79 -2.84
N ALA A 606 15.40 -20.05 -3.75
CA ALA A 606 15.60 -20.90 -4.92
C ALA A 606 16.61 -20.31 -5.95
N TYR A 607 16.99 -19.04 -5.80
CA TYR A 607 17.88 -18.28 -6.68
C TYR A 607 19.19 -17.88 -5.98
N GLY A 608 19.49 -18.44 -4.81
CA GLY A 608 20.69 -18.13 -4.03
C GLY A 608 20.64 -16.80 -3.28
N ILE A 609 19.47 -16.12 -3.26
CA ILE A 609 19.27 -14.91 -2.47
C ILE A 609 19.06 -15.31 -0.99
N PRO A 610 19.69 -14.63 -0.01
CA PRO A 610 19.49 -14.93 1.39
C PRO A 610 18.04 -14.72 1.86
N VAL A 611 17.62 -15.51 2.85
CA VAL A 611 16.32 -15.34 3.54
C VAL A 611 16.24 -13.93 4.15
N LEU A 612 15.12 -13.24 3.95
CA LEU A 612 14.89 -11.84 4.34
C LEU A 612 15.88 -10.81 3.72
N ALA A 613 16.55 -11.14 2.61
CA ALA A 613 17.32 -10.15 1.87
C ALA A 613 16.40 -9.09 1.23
N MET A 614 16.77 -7.82 1.38
CA MET A 614 15.97 -6.67 0.96
C MET A 614 15.78 -6.62 -0.57
N LYS A 615 14.55 -6.35 -1.01
CA LYS A 615 14.12 -6.42 -2.42
C LYS A 615 13.69 -5.06 -2.99
N ASP A 616 12.70 -4.44 -2.36
CA ASP A 616 12.16 -3.15 -2.77
C ASP A 616 12.62 -2.09 -1.75
N GLU A 617 13.19 -0.99 -2.23
CA GLU A 617 13.48 0.22 -1.45
C GLU A 617 12.55 1.33 -1.95
N TRP A 618 12.05 2.15 -1.03
CA TRP A 618 11.13 3.24 -1.34
C TRP A 618 11.53 4.52 -0.61
N MET A 619 11.34 5.64 -1.29
CA MET A 619 11.21 6.94 -0.66
C MET A 619 10.00 7.66 -1.23
N ILE A 620 9.13 8.16 -0.35
CA ILE A 620 8.07 9.10 -0.73
C ILE A 620 8.35 10.42 -0.03
N ASN A 621 8.51 11.50 -0.80
CA ASN A 621 8.64 12.86 -0.29
C ASN A 621 7.58 13.76 -0.91
N TYR A 622 7.11 14.73 -0.14
CA TYR A 622 6.14 15.71 -0.63
C TYR A 622 6.38 17.09 -0.03
N THR A 623 5.68 18.06 -0.61
CA THR A 623 5.61 19.47 -0.19
C THR A 623 4.13 19.89 -0.10
N SER A 624 3.83 21.19 0.02
CA SER A 624 2.45 21.68 -0.13
C SER A 624 1.89 21.54 -1.56
N GLU A 625 2.78 21.37 -2.54
CA GLU A 625 2.46 21.46 -3.99
C GLU A 625 2.52 20.08 -4.66
N TYR A 626 3.58 19.31 -4.45
CA TYR A 626 3.82 18.04 -5.14
C TYR A 626 4.09 16.88 -4.19
N THR A 627 3.79 15.66 -4.64
CA THR A 627 4.25 14.39 -4.05
C THR A 627 5.07 13.64 -5.08
N ILE A 628 6.19 13.07 -4.63
CA ILE A 628 7.05 12.19 -5.42
C ILE A 628 7.19 10.87 -4.68
N ALA A 629 6.74 9.79 -5.31
CA ALA A 629 6.96 8.43 -4.85
C ALA A 629 7.97 7.75 -5.78
N THR A 630 9.11 7.32 -5.23
CA THR A 630 10.14 6.59 -5.96
C THR A 630 10.32 5.21 -5.35
N TRP A 631 10.29 4.19 -6.20
CA TRP A 631 10.70 2.82 -5.94
C TRP A 631 12.06 2.55 -6.58
N SER A 632 12.88 1.75 -5.93
CA SER A 632 14.07 1.10 -6.46
C SER A 632 14.08 -0.38 -6.06
N GLY A 633 14.70 -1.24 -6.87
CA GLY A 633 14.81 -2.65 -6.53
C GLY A 633 14.93 -3.57 -7.74
N PHE A 634 14.42 -4.78 -7.58
CA PHE A 634 14.66 -5.90 -8.48
C PHE A 634 13.34 -6.53 -8.96
N ASP A 635 13.12 -6.55 -10.27
CA ASP A 635 11.87 -7.06 -10.86
C ASP A 635 11.70 -8.58 -10.72
N ALA A 636 12.80 -9.34 -10.71
CA ALA A 636 12.79 -10.79 -10.71
C ALA A 636 13.95 -11.38 -9.90
N ALA A 637 13.70 -12.49 -9.20
CA ALA A 637 14.69 -13.19 -8.40
C ALA A 637 15.79 -13.81 -9.29
N LYS A 638 17.04 -13.48 -8.97
CA LYS A 638 18.27 -13.98 -9.61
C LYS A 638 19.40 -13.96 -8.58
N GLU A 639 20.49 -14.67 -8.86
CA GLU A 639 21.72 -14.55 -8.07
C GLU A 639 22.17 -13.07 -8.03
N GLY A 640 22.43 -12.56 -6.83
CA GLY A 640 22.83 -11.16 -6.61
C GLY A 640 21.71 -10.11 -6.62
N ALA A 641 20.46 -10.46 -6.96
CA ALA A 641 19.36 -9.50 -7.10
C ALA A 641 18.72 -9.10 -5.74
N TYR A 642 19.52 -8.55 -4.83
CA TYR A 642 19.08 -8.05 -3.52
C TYR A 642 19.96 -6.87 -3.06
N PHE A 643 19.43 -6.02 -2.19
CA PHE A 643 20.19 -4.89 -1.64
C PHE A 643 21.20 -5.33 -0.56
N THR A 644 22.40 -4.77 -0.60
CA THR A 644 23.30 -4.72 0.56
C THR A 644 23.01 -3.48 1.41
N MET A 645 23.52 -3.44 2.65
CA MET A 645 23.36 -2.26 3.51
C MET A 645 24.01 -1.00 2.90
N ASP A 646 25.12 -1.14 2.19
CA ASP A 646 25.78 -0.02 1.50
C ASP A 646 24.92 0.53 0.34
N MET A 647 24.16 -0.34 -0.33
CA MET A 647 23.23 0.07 -1.38
C MET A 647 22.04 0.85 -0.80
N ILE A 648 21.46 0.40 0.32
CA ILE A 648 20.42 1.14 1.05
C ILE A 648 20.96 2.47 1.61
N ASN A 649 22.19 2.49 2.12
CA ASN A 649 22.83 3.71 2.62
C ASN A 649 23.11 4.75 1.51
N ALA A 650 23.20 4.33 0.24
CA ALA A 650 23.30 5.25 -0.89
C ALA A 650 22.00 6.05 -1.13
N ASN A 651 20.84 5.54 -0.69
CA ASN A 651 19.56 6.24 -0.67
C ASN A 651 19.16 6.84 -2.04
N ILE A 652 19.23 6.03 -3.11
CA ILE A 652 18.98 6.46 -4.49
C ILE A 652 17.58 7.09 -4.66
N PRO A 653 16.48 6.49 -4.15
CA PRO A 653 15.16 7.13 -4.16
C PRO A 653 15.11 8.48 -3.45
N GLY A 654 15.88 8.66 -2.37
CA GLY A 654 16.00 9.93 -1.67
C GLY A 654 16.66 11.02 -2.53
N TRP A 655 17.72 10.69 -3.25
CA TRP A 655 18.39 11.63 -4.17
C TRP A 655 17.55 11.95 -5.40
N ILE A 656 16.83 10.98 -5.97
CA ILE A 656 15.85 11.20 -7.04
C ILE A 656 14.76 12.15 -6.57
N ASN A 657 14.11 11.86 -5.43
CA ASN A 657 13.06 12.71 -4.86
C ASN A 657 13.57 14.12 -4.57
N LYS A 658 14.76 14.27 -3.97
CA LYS A 658 15.36 15.57 -3.70
C LYS A 658 15.61 16.35 -4.99
N SER A 659 16.25 15.72 -5.98
CA SER A 659 16.61 16.37 -7.24
C SER A 659 15.36 16.83 -8.01
N MET A 660 14.29 16.04 -8.01
CA MET A 660 13.01 16.45 -8.59
C MET A 660 12.33 17.57 -7.80
N LEU A 661 12.27 17.49 -6.47
CA LEU A 661 11.67 18.53 -5.64
C LEU A 661 12.42 19.87 -5.73
N ASP A 662 13.75 19.85 -5.84
CA ASP A 662 14.57 21.06 -6.05
C ASP A 662 14.26 21.76 -7.38
N THR A 663 13.85 21.00 -8.40
CA THR A 663 13.44 21.54 -9.71
C THR A 663 12.02 22.12 -9.70
N ILE A 664 11.08 21.52 -8.97
CA ILE A 664 9.63 21.88 -9.08
C ILE A 664 9.05 22.66 -7.89
N SER A 665 9.53 22.46 -6.65
CA SER A 665 8.88 22.97 -5.42
C SER A 665 9.38 24.36 -4.97
N SER A 666 9.60 25.26 -5.93
CA SER A 666 10.21 26.59 -5.67
C SER A 666 9.36 27.54 -4.81
N ASN A 667 8.04 27.29 -4.69
CA ASN A 667 7.11 28.11 -3.89
C ASN A 667 6.55 27.37 -2.66
N ALA A 668 7.03 26.15 -2.38
CA ALA A 668 6.45 25.28 -1.37
C ALA A 668 6.51 25.88 0.05
N VAL A 669 5.37 25.86 0.73
CA VAL A 669 5.19 26.37 2.09
C VAL A 669 4.95 25.24 3.08
N ARG A 670 4.98 25.55 4.39
CA ARG A 670 4.52 24.58 5.39
C ARG A 670 3.01 24.45 5.27
N ILE A 671 2.50 23.22 5.27
CA ILE A 671 1.06 22.94 5.31
C ILE A 671 0.51 23.65 6.55
N GLN A 672 -0.56 24.43 6.37
CA GLN A 672 -1.12 25.23 7.45
C GLN A 672 -1.89 24.34 8.42
N GLN A 673 -1.84 24.67 9.71
CA GLN A 673 -2.61 23.96 10.72
C GLN A 673 -4.11 24.29 10.55
N PRO A 674 -4.98 23.29 10.36
CA PRO A 674 -6.43 23.53 10.34
C PRO A 674 -6.96 23.82 11.75
N ASP A 675 -8.15 24.41 11.80
CA ASP A 675 -8.91 24.57 13.04
C ASP A 675 -9.24 23.20 13.68
N GLY A 676 -9.61 23.21 14.96
CA GLY A 676 -9.99 21.99 15.67
C GLY A 676 -8.81 21.10 16.09
N ILE A 677 -7.59 21.64 16.18
CA ILE A 677 -6.43 21.00 16.79
C ILE A 677 -6.04 21.70 18.10
N SER A 678 -5.75 20.89 19.13
CA SER A 678 -5.30 21.30 20.46
C SER A 678 -3.92 20.71 20.77
N SER A 679 -3.23 21.28 21.78
CA SER A 679 -2.00 20.71 22.35
C SER A 679 -2.33 19.73 23.47
N TYR A 680 -1.65 18.58 23.51
CA TYR A 680 -1.77 17.58 24.58
C TYR A 680 -0.47 16.78 24.77
N GLY A 681 0.01 16.65 26.00
CA GLY A 681 1.13 15.75 26.37
C GLY A 681 2.47 16.01 25.67
N GLY A 682 2.67 17.22 25.12
CA GLY A 682 3.84 17.59 24.30
C GLY A 682 3.62 17.59 22.78
N GLY A 683 2.44 17.20 22.30
CA GLY A 683 2.10 17.07 20.88
C GLY A 683 0.70 17.56 20.55
N LEU A 684 0.15 17.10 19.43
CA LEU A 684 -1.12 17.54 18.87
C LEU A 684 -2.23 16.51 19.12
N ILE A 685 -3.47 16.96 19.30
CA ILE A 685 -4.69 16.14 19.33
C ILE A 685 -5.84 16.89 18.65
N LYS A 686 -6.80 16.21 18.03
CA LYS A 686 -8.04 16.87 17.59
C LYS A 686 -8.81 17.36 18.84
N THR A 687 -9.31 18.59 18.80
CA THR A 687 -9.96 19.25 19.96
C THR A 687 -11.20 18.49 20.47
N GLU A 688 -11.93 17.79 19.59
CA GLU A 688 -13.08 16.95 19.98
C GLU A 688 -12.70 15.81 20.95
N TRP A 689 -11.47 15.28 20.84
CA TRP A 689 -10.95 14.20 21.67
C TRP A 689 -10.29 14.69 22.97
N LEU A 690 -10.19 16.01 23.19
CA LEU A 690 -9.47 16.58 24.34
C LEU A 690 -10.09 16.15 25.69
N SER A 691 -11.42 15.98 25.75
CA SER A 691 -12.15 15.53 26.93
C SER A 691 -11.90 14.05 27.30
N SER A 692 -11.54 13.21 26.31
CA SER A 692 -11.16 11.81 26.50
C SER A 692 -9.64 11.58 26.41
N ALA A 693 -8.84 12.65 26.27
CA ALA A 693 -7.42 12.54 25.93
C ALA A 693 -6.63 11.64 26.87
N ALA A 694 -6.85 11.75 28.19
CA ALA A 694 -6.17 10.91 29.19
C ALA A 694 -6.54 9.42 29.12
N LYS A 695 -7.76 9.09 28.68
CA LYS A 695 -8.18 7.70 28.43
C LYS A 695 -7.56 7.17 27.13
N ASN A 696 -7.61 7.99 26.08
CA ASN A 696 -7.18 7.61 24.74
C ASN A 696 -5.65 7.69 24.57
N ASN A 697 -4.94 8.35 25.50
CA ASN A 697 -3.50 8.57 25.49
C ASN A 697 -2.95 8.49 26.94
N PRO A 698 -2.97 7.31 27.58
CA PRO A 698 -2.56 7.16 28.98
C PRO A 698 -1.06 7.43 29.21
N MET A 699 -0.23 7.26 28.18
CA MET A 699 1.15 7.72 28.18
C MET A 699 1.39 8.69 27.02
N THR A 700 2.25 9.67 27.28
CA THR A 700 2.61 10.78 26.38
C THR A 700 4.10 11.12 26.55
N GLU A 701 4.71 11.85 25.62
CA GLU A 701 6.10 12.31 25.76
C GLU A 701 6.37 13.05 27.08
N GLN A 702 5.41 13.87 27.54
CA GLN A 702 5.53 14.65 28.76
C GLN A 702 5.54 13.80 30.05
N ASN A 703 4.79 12.69 30.11
CA ASN A 703 4.76 11.82 31.31
C ASN A 703 5.54 10.49 31.16
N ALA A 704 6.12 10.19 29.99
CA ALA A 704 6.87 8.94 29.78
C ALA A 704 8.22 8.86 30.52
N ASN A 705 8.84 10.00 30.82
CA ASN A 705 10.13 10.11 31.51
C ASN A 705 10.00 10.33 33.04
N VAL A 706 8.79 10.19 33.58
CA VAL A 706 8.50 10.37 35.01
C VAL A 706 9.19 9.29 35.85
N THR A 707 9.77 9.69 36.99
CA THR A 707 10.58 8.77 37.82
C THR A 707 9.98 8.58 39.22
N ASN A 708 9.57 7.34 39.49
CA ASN A 708 8.78 7.00 40.67
C ASN A 708 9.62 6.65 41.90
N SER A 709 10.95 6.47 41.76
CA SER A 709 11.85 5.91 42.78
C SER A 709 11.84 6.67 44.12
N LYS A 710 11.64 8.00 44.11
CA LYS A 710 11.51 8.79 45.34
C LYS A 710 10.18 8.53 46.07
N LEU A 711 9.09 8.33 45.33
CA LEU A 711 7.78 7.98 45.90
C LEU A 711 7.78 6.52 46.37
N GLU A 712 8.45 5.63 45.65
CA GLU A 712 8.64 4.23 46.02
C GLU A 712 9.46 4.07 47.32
N ALA A 713 10.53 4.86 47.47
CA ALA A 713 11.29 4.97 48.72
C ALA A 713 10.42 5.50 49.88
N ALA A 714 9.64 6.57 49.66
CA ALA A 714 8.73 7.11 50.67
C ALA A 714 7.64 6.09 51.08
N ILE A 715 7.03 5.39 50.11
CA ILE A 715 6.06 4.30 50.35
C ILE A 715 6.70 3.17 51.15
N SER A 716 7.95 2.80 50.85
CA SER A 716 8.70 1.78 51.58
C SER A 716 9.00 2.21 53.02
N SER A 717 9.40 3.46 53.23
CA SER A 717 9.65 4.02 54.57
C SER A 717 8.37 4.12 55.41
N ALA A 718 7.28 4.61 54.83
CA ALA A 718 5.98 4.70 55.49
C ALA A 718 5.38 3.32 55.81
N ALA A 719 5.56 2.33 54.93
CA ALA A 719 5.09 0.96 55.16
C ALA A 719 5.90 0.21 56.24
N GLY A 720 7.09 0.69 56.60
CA GLY A 720 7.91 0.14 57.69
C GLY A 720 7.59 0.70 59.09
N MET A 721 6.66 1.66 59.20
CA MET A 721 6.28 2.28 60.47
C MET A 721 5.22 1.44 61.20
N ASN A 722 5.42 1.21 62.50
CA ASN A 722 4.52 0.39 63.31
C ASN A 722 3.36 1.22 63.90
N ALA A 723 2.13 0.71 63.79
CA ALA A 723 0.94 1.33 64.39
C ALA A 723 1.02 1.43 65.91
N ASP A 724 1.78 0.56 66.57
CA ASP A 724 1.87 0.55 68.03
C ASP A 724 2.74 1.65 68.62
N ASP A 725 3.61 2.29 67.83
CA ASP A 725 4.54 3.32 68.32
C ASP A 725 3.91 4.73 68.35
N TYR A 726 2.78 4.94 67.65
CA TYR A 726 2.19 6.25 67.35
C TYR A 726 0.72 6.39 67.77
N THR A 727 0.25 7.62 67.94
CA THR A 727 -1.16 7.89 68.26
C THR A 727 -2.06 7.46 67.09
N ALA A 728 -3.23 6.89 67.42
CA ALA A 728 -4.15 6.37 66.41
C ALA A 728 -4.58 7.41 65.36
N GLU A 729 -4.69 8.69 65.75
CA GLU A 729 -5.03 9.78 64.84
C GLU A 729 -3.89 10.11 63.85
N SER A 730 -2.65 10.21 64.34
CA SER A 730 -1.50 10.53 63.47
C SER A 730 -1.16 9.35 62.53
N TYR A 731 -1.27 8.11 63.02
CA TYR A 731 -1.08 6.92 62.21
C TYR A 731 -2.21 6.70 61.17
N ALA A 732 -3.44 7.10 61.47
CA ALA A 732 -4.53 7.09 60.48
C ALA A 732 -4.23 8.01 59.29
N LYS A 733 -3.73 9.23 59.56
CA LYS A 733 -3.31 10.20 58.53
C LYS A 733 -2.15 9.68 57.67
N LEU A 734 -1.17 8.99 58.28
CA LEU A 734 -0.13 8.26 57.55
C LEU A 734 -0.73 7.21 56.61
N LYS A 735 -1.67 6.41 57.09
CA LYS A 735 -2.30 5.36 56.28
C LYS A 735 -3.07 5.93 55.09
N GLU A 736 -3.83 6.99 55.27
CA GLU A 736 -4.55 7.67 54.19
C GLU A 736 -3.60 8.20 53.11
N ALA A 737 -2.50 8.86 53.52
CA ALA A 737 -1.47 9.34 52.60
C ALA A 737 -0.74 8.18 51.89
N LEU A 738 -0.48 7.06 52.59
CA LEU A 738 0.18 5.87 52.04
C LEU A 738 -0.70 5.15 51.01
N ASP A 739 -2.00 5.01 51.28
CA ASP A 739 -2.94 4.40 50.35
C ASP A 739 -3.28 5.34 49.16
N ALA A 740 -3.16 6.66 49.33
CA ALA A 740 -3.17 7.61 48.21
C ALA A 740 -1.90 7.51 47.35
N ALA A 741 -0.71 7.49 47.99
CA ALA A 741 0.57 7.32 47.32
C ALA A 741 0.65 6.00 46.53
N ARG A 742 0.12 4.90 47.07
CA ARG A 742 -0.01 3.61 46.36
C ARG A 742 -0.92 3.67 45.13
N LYS A 743 -2.02 4.43 45.17
CA LYS A 743 -2.89 4.64 43.99
C LYS A 743 -2.17 5.41 42.89
N VAL A 744 -1.38 6.43 43.25
CA VAL A 744 -0.55 7.18 42.30
C VAL A 744 0.59 6.30 41.76
N MET A 745 1.23 5.47 42.60
CA MET A 745 2.23 4.49 42.17
C MET A 745 1.68 3.46 41.16
N ALA A 746 0.43 3.01 41.36
CA ALA A 746 -0.24 2.07 40.47
C ALA A 746 -0.77 2.73 39.17
N ASN A 747 -0.83 4.06 39.10
CA ASN A 747 -1.25 4.79 37.91
C ASN A 747 -0.07 5.00 36.95
N SER A 748 0.04 4.17 35.92
CA SER A 748 1.06 4.31 34.87
C SER A 748 0.95 5.59 34.03
N ALA A 749 -0.16 6.33 34.14
CA ALA A 749 -0.36 7.64 33.52
C ALA A 749 0.00 8.83 34.41
N ALA A 750 0.37 8.61 35.68
CA ALA A 750 0.61 9.70 36.63
C ALA A 750 1.71 10.66 36.16
N THR A 751 1.44 11.96 36.29
CA THR A 751 2.39 13.04 36.00
C THR A 751 3.47 13.14 37.09
N GLN A 752 4.60 13.78 36.76
CA GLN A 752 5.63 14.09 37.75
C GLN A 752 5.07 14.93 38.90
N GLU A 753 4.14 15.85 38.61
CA GLU A 753 3.48 16.69 39.62
C GLU A 753 2.59 15.89 40.57
N GLU A 754 1.76 14.95 40.08
CA GLU A 754 0.98 14.04 40.94
C GLU A 754 1.88 13.16 41.81
N ILE A 755 3.01 12.70 41.29
CA ILE A 755 3.98 11.86 42.01
C ILE A 755 4.78 12.65 43.05
N ASP A 756 5.19 13.88 42.73
CA ASP A 756 5.82 14.80 43.69
C ASP A 756 4.82 15.26 44.77
N ALA A 757 3.56 15.51 44.42
CA ALA A 757 2.50 15.83 45.38
C ALA A 757 2.17 14.65 46.30
N ALA A 758 2.02 13.44 45.74
CA ALA A 758 1.80 12.21 46.51
C ALA A 758 2.97 11.91 47.45
N ARG A 759 4.22 12.15 47.01
CA ARG A 759 5.40 11.99 47.86
C ARG A 759 5.38 13.03 48.98
N SER A 760 5.17 14.29 48.65
CA SER A 760 5.18 15.40 49.62
C SER A 760 4.08 15.22 50.68
N ALA A 761 2.90 14.74 50.29
CA ALA A 761 1.81 14.41 51.21
C ALA A 761 2.17 13.23 52.14
N LEU A 762 2.82 12.20 51.62
CA LEU A 762 3.28 11.06 52.41
C LEU A 762 4.42 11.44 53.36
N GLU A 763 5.41 12.19 52.88
CA GLU A 763 6.52 12.73 53.68
C GLU A 763 6.01 13.66 54.80
N ALA A 764 5.00 14.49 54.53
CA ALA A 764 4.34 15.32 55.53
C ALA A 764 3.55 14.48 56.55
N ALA A 765 2.86 13.42 56.13
CA ALA A 765 2.15 12.53 57.05
C ALA A 765 3.09 11.70 57.94
N MET A 766 4.26 11.29 57.42
CA MET A 766 5.35 10.68 58.19
C MET A 766 5.94 11.66 59.21
N GLN A 767 6.13 12.93 58.85
CA GLN A 767 6.61 13.98 59.76
C GLN A 767 5.56 14.38 60.81
N GLY A 768 4.27 14.26 60.47
CA GLY A 768 3.14 14.50 61.37
C GLY A 768 2.82 13.38 62.36
N LEU A 769 3.65 12.32 62.42
CA LEU A 769 3.51 11.25 63.40
C LEU A 769 3.79 11.73 64.83
N VAL A 770 2.85 11.46 65.72
CA VAL A 770 2.99 11.72 67.17
C VAL A 770 3.19 10.37 67.85
N LYS A 771 4.31 10.18 68.54
CA LYS A 771 4.55 8.94 69.32
C LYS A 771 3.52 8.80 70.44
N LYS A 772 3.19 7.55 70.82
CA LYS A 772 2.57 7.31 72.13
C LYS A 772 3.56 7.67 73.22
N GLU A 773 3.10 8.22 74.34
CA GLU A 773 3.97 8.49 75.48
C GLU A 773 4.48 7.17 76.08
N GLU A 774 5.79 7.02 76.21
CA GLU A 774 6.38 5.95 77.00
C GLU A 774 6.11 6.26 78.49
N THR A 775 5.23 5.50 79.13
CA THR A 775 5.17 5.46 80.60
C THR A 775 6.55 5.08 81.13
N PRO A 776 7.21 5.92 81.97
CA PRO A 776 8.57 5.67 82.39
C PRO A 776 8.73 4.29 83.04
N LYS A 777 9.70 3.50 82.57
CA LYS A 777 10.16 2.33 83.34
C LYS A 777 10.72 2.83 84.66
N THR A 778 10.07 2.45 85.74
CA THR A 778 10.46 2.82 87.10
C THR A 778 11.77 2.15 87.48
N ASP A 779 12.67 2.91 88.12
CA ASP A 779 13.97 2.40 88.55
C ASP A 779 13.81 1.57 89.83
N THR A 780 13.83 0.25 89.65
CA THR A 780 13.75 -0.74 90.73
C THR A 780 15.12 -1.09 91.31
N SER A 781 16.22 -0.47 90.85
CA SER A 781 17.59 -0.79 91.28
C SER A 781 17.77 -0.56 92.78
N ALA A 782 17.31 0.59 93.29
CA ALA A 782 17.41 0.93 94.71
C ALA A 782 16.61 -0.04 95.61
N LEU A 783 15.38 -0.40 95.20
CA LEU A 783 14.54 -1.37 95.91
C LEU A 783 15.18 -2.77 95.91
N SER A 784 15.72 -3.20 94.77
CA SER A 784 16.42 -4.48 94.64
C SER A 784 17.69 -4.53 95.49
N SER A 785 18.44 -3.43 95.59
CA SER A 785 19.59 -3.32 96.49
C SER A 785 19.17 -3.37 97.95
N ALA A 786 18.14 -2.61 98.36
CA ALA A 786 17.64 -2.60 99.73
C ALA A 786 17.11 -3.98 100.16
N LEU A 787 16.35 -4.68 99.32
CA LEU A 787 15.85 -6.03 99.56
C LEU A 787 16.98 -7.06 99.76
N ASN A 788 18.07 -6.94 98.99
CA ASN A 788 19.25 -7.79 99.13
C ASN A 788 20.03 -7.48 100.43
N SER A 789 20.29 -6.19 100.71
CA SER A 789 20.98 -5.78 101.95
C SER A 789 20.19 -6.18 103.20
N ALA A 790 18.86 -6.10 103.15
CA ALA A 790 17.97 -6.43 104.27
C ALA A 790 18.10 -7.87 104.77
N GLN A 791 18.48 -8.83 103.91
CA GLN A 791 18.71 -10.22 104.30
C GLN A 791 19.82 -10.39 105.35
N GLY A 792 20.76 -9.44 105.45
CA GLY A 792 21.79 -9.43 106.50
C GLY A 792 21.27 -9.15 107.92
N TYR A 793 20.01 -8.72 108.06
CA TYR A 793 19.45 -8.16 109.28
C TYR A 793 18.21 -8.90 109.83
N VAL A 794 17.87 -10.07 109.26
CA VAL A 794 16.72 -10.90 109.70
C VAL A 794 17.06 -11.95 110.76
N ASP A 795 18.26 -11.88 111.34
CA ASP A 795 18.73 -12.81 112.37
C ASP A 795 18.29 -12.39 113.79
N THR A 796 17.31 -13.09 114.34
CA THR A 796 16.76 -12.86 115.69
C THR A 796 17.71 -13.19 116.84
N THR A 797 18.89 -13.77 116.58
CA THR A 797 19.95 -13.93 117.59
C THR A 797 20.83 -12.69 117.71
N LYS A 798 20.82 -11.80 116.70
CA LYS A 798 21.62 -10.57 116.64
C LYS A 798 20.80 -9.30 116.83
N TYR A 799 19.54 -9.30 116.39
CA TYR A 799 18.64 -8.15 116.43
C TYR A 799 17.33 -8.48 117.15
N GLN A 800 16.72 -7.49 117.81
CA GLN A 800 15.48 -7.70 118.57
C GLN A 800 14.36 -8.23 117.67
N SER A 801 13.63 -9.24 118.16
CA SER A 801 12.70 -10.04 117.35
C SER A 801 11.50 -9.26 116.79
N ASP A 802 11.07 -8.19 117.47
CA ASP A 802 10.03 -7.28 116.98
C ASP A 802 10.52 -6.41 115.80
N LYS A 803 11.78 -5.96 115.84
CA LYS A 803 12.43 -5.23 114.73
C LYS A 803 12.62 -6.14 113.53
N VAL A 804 13.05 -7.38 113.75
CA VAL A 804 13.17 -8.41 112.70
C VAL A 804 11.81 -8.71 112.06
N ALA A 805 10.73 -8.84 112.85
CA ALA A 805 9.39 -9.06 112.32
C ALA A 805 8.90 -7.86 111.47
N ALA A 806 9.15 -6.62 111.91
CA ALA A 806 8.86 -5.42 111.13
C ALA A 806 9.67 -5.37 109.82
N LEU A 807 10.95 -5.75 109.86
CA LEU A 807 11.80 -5.84 108.68
C LEU A 807 11.32 -6.92 107.69
N GLN A 808 10.94 -8.11 108.17
CA GLN A 808 10.38 -9.17 107.32
C GLN A 808 9.06 -8.75 106.65
N SER A 809 8.22 -7.97 107.36
CA SER A 809 7.03 -7.35 106.76
C SER A 809 7.41 -6.35 105.65
N ALA A 810 8.40 -5.49 105.88
CA ALA A 810 8.87 -4.53 104.87
C ALA A 810 9.49 -5.22 103.64
N ILE A 811 10.29 -6.29 103.84
CA ILE A 811 10.83 -7.14 102.77
C ILE A 811 9.70 -7.77 101.96
N SER A 812 8.66 -8.30 102.62
CA SER A 812 7.52 -8.91 101.92
C SER A 812 6.78 -7.88 101.06
N SER A 813 6.48 -6.70 101.62
CA SER A 813 5.84 -5.60 100.89
C SER A 813 6.68 -5.11 99.71
N GLY A 814 8.00 -4.94 99.89
CA GLY A 814 8.91 -4.53 98.82
C GLY A 814 9.02 -5.55 97.70
N ASN A 815 9.01 -6.85 98.01
CA ASN A 815 8.94 -7.90 96.99
C ASN A 815 7.62 -7.85 96.20
N SER A 816 6.48 -7.55 96.84
CA SER A 816 5.21 -7.36 96.12
C SER A 816 5.23 -6.13 95.21
N VAL A 817 5.83 -5.02 95.64
CA VAL A 817 6.02 -3.81 94.80
C VAL A 817 6.95 -4.10 93.63
N LEU A 818 8.05 -4.83 93.85
CA LEU A 818 9.00 -5.23 92.81
C LEU A 818 8.42 -6.23 91.78
N ALA A 819 7.51 -7.10 92.22
CA ALA A 819 6.83 -8.06 91.34
C ALA A 819 5.68 -7.45 90.51
N ASN A 820 5.11 -6.35 90.97
CA ASN A 820 4.07 -5.61 90.24
C ASN A 820 4.70 -4.68 89.18
N LYS A 821 4.39 -4.93 87.91
CA LYS A 821 4.91 -4.15 86.77
C LYS A 821 4.32 -2.75 86.67
N ASP A 822 3.18 -2.52 87.31
CA ASP A 822 2.45 -1.24 87.28
C ASP A 822 2.76 -0.36 88.52
N SER A 823 3.78 -0.73 89.31
CA SER A 823 4.21 0.03 90.48
C SER A 823 4.83 1.38 90.11
N THR A 824 4.35 2.46 90.72
CA THR A 824 4.88 3.81 90.48
C THR A 824 6.26 4.00 91.13
N GLN A 825 7.04 4.98 90.66
CA GLN A 825 8.33 5.30 91.28
C GLN A 825 8.15 5.67 92.75
N GLU A 826 7.10 6.42 93.09
CA GLU A 826 6.77 6.80 94.46
C GLU A 826 6.47 5.58 95.36
N GLN A 827 5.83 4.52 94.83
CA GLN A 827 5.64 3.26 95.55
C GLN A 827 6.95 2.47 95.73
N ILE A 828 7.83 2.49 94.73
CA ILE A 828 9.15 1.84 94.77
C ILE A 828 10.10 2.55 95.73
N ASP A 829 10.11 3.88 95.72
CA ASP A 829 10.89 4.72 96.64
C ASP A 829 10.37 4.58 98.07
N ALA A 830 9.05 4.58 98.28
CA ALA A 830 8.45 4.34 99.59
C ALA A 830 8.76 2.94 100.14
N ALA A 831 8.70 1.90 99.30
CA ALA A 831 9.11 0.54 99.69
C ALA A 831 10.61 0.46 100.04
N THR A 832 11.46 1.13 99.26
CA THR A 832 12.90 1.23 99.50
C THR A 832 13.19 1.93 100.83
N ALA A 833 12.53 3.06 101.08
CA ALA A 833 12.64 3.82 102.32
C ALA A 833 12.15 2.99 103.53
N ALA A 834 11.02 2.31 103.43
CA ALA A 834 10.48 1.46 104.49
C ALA A 834 11.45 0.32 104.88
N ILE A 835 12.05 -0.36 103.88
CA ILE A 835 13.05 -1.40 104.11
C ILE A 835 14.30 -0.80 104.78
N ASN A 836 14.85 0.29 104.24
CA ASN A 836 16.03 0.94 104.80
C ASN A 836 15.81 1.44 106.23
N THR A 837 14.63 1.97 106.55
CA THR A 837 14.24 2.36 107.92
C THR A 837 14.14 1.14 108.83
N ALA A 838 13.55 0.03 108.38
CA ALA A 838 13.47 -1.20 109.17
C ALA A 838 14.86 -1.83 109.42
N VAL A 839 15.76 -1.80 108.44
CA VAL A 839 17.18 -2.21 108.59
C VAL A 839 17.88 -1.34 109.63
N GLN A 840 17.74 -0.01 109.56
CA GLN A 840 18.32 0.90 110.55
C GLN A 840 17.76 0.66 111.96
N ASN A 841 16.46 0.38 112.09
CA ASN A 841 15.86 0.02 113.38
C ASN A 841 16.39 -1.29 113.97
N CYS A 842 16.81 -2.26 113.15
CA CYS A 842 17.57 -3.43 113.60
C CYS A 842 18.99 -3.02 114.05
N ILE A 843 19.72 -2.27 113.22
CA ILE A 843 21.11 -1.83 113.49
C ILE A 843 21.21 -1.00 114.78
N SER A 844 20.24 -0.12 115.04
CA SER A 844 20.19 0.71 116.26
C SER A 844 19.74 -0.06 117.51
N SER A 845 19.27 -1.29 117.36
CA SER A 845 18.64 -2.10 118.42
C SER A 845 19.23 -3.53 118.48
N PRO A 846 20.57 -3.71 118.53
CA PRO A 846 21.19 -5.03 118.61
C PRO A 846 20.88 -5.71 119.94
N VAL A 847 20.91 -7.05 119.96
CA VAL A 847 20.81 -7.84 121.19
C VAL A 847 22.09 -7.64 122.00
N GLN A 848 21.98 -7.03 123.19
CA GLN A 848 23.13 -6.85 124.08
C GLN A 848 23.63 -8.20 124.61
N THR A 849 24.89 -8.50 124.35
CA THR A 849 25.61 -9.66 124.92
C THR A 849 26.78 -9.18 125.78
N THR A 850 27.00 -9.84 126.92
CA THR A 850 28.04 -9.46 127.89
C THR A 850 29.35 -10.24 127.66
N PRO A 851 30.51 -9.56 127.50
CA PRO A 851 31.85 -10.16 127.61
C PRO A 851 32.19 -10.45 129.10
N PRO A 852 33.35 -11.05 129.49
CA PRO A 852 34.62 -11.36 128.79
C PRO A 852 34.82 -12.91 128.62
N PRO A 853 36.00 -13.51 128.26
CA PRO A 853 37.37 -12.96 128.17
C PRO A 853 38.19 -13.38 126.93
N ASP A 854 39.52 -13.39 127.08
CA ASP A 854 40.60 -13.58 126.10
C ASP A 854 41.38 -14.90 126.33
N THR A 855 41.83 -15.54 125.24
CA THR A 855 42.96 -16.49 125.21
C THR A 855 43.66 -16.46 123.84
N GLY A 856 44.93 -16.02 123.78
CA GLY A 856 45.70 -15.80 122.52
C GLY A 856 46.50 -17.00 121.95
N GLY A 857 47.50 -16.67 121.11
CA GLY A 857 48.41 -17.57 120.35
C GLY A 857 48.36 -17.27 118.84
N ASP A 858 49.41 -16.74 118.18
CA ASP A 858 50.70 -17.35 117.72
C ASP A 858 50.57 -18.27 116.48
N ALA A 859 51.45 -18.25 115.45
CA ALA A 859 52.55 -17.34 115.08
C ALA A 859 53.06 -17.60 113.61
N ASN A 860 53.76 -16.63 112.98
CA ASN A 860 54.60 -16.71 111.74
C ASN A 860 53.91 -17.18 110.42
N ASN A 861 54.35 -16.88 109.18
CA ASN A 861 55.47 -16.12 108.55
C ASN A 861 55.05 -15.76 107.08
N GLY A 862 55.75 -15.00 106.21
CA GLY A 862 56.98 -14.19 106.34
C GLY A 862 57.77 -14.02 105.01
N ASN A 863 58.36 -12.83 104.77
CA ASN A 863 59.34 -12.45 103.70
C ASN A 863 58.84 -12.29 102.24
N GLY A 864 59.41 -11.37 101.41
CA GLY A 864 58.95 -11.24 99.99
C GLY A 864 59.45 -10.21 98.94
N THR A 865 60.18 -9.12 99.25
CA THR A 865 60.94 -8.24 98.28
C THR A 865 60.24 -7.45 97.13
N THR A 866 60.94 -6.46 96.54
CA THR A 866 60.53 -5.38 95.59
C THR A 866 61.64 -5.06 94.55
N PRO A 867 61.55 -4.07 93.60
CA PRO A 867 60.41 -3.39 92.96
C PRO A 867 60.31 -3.79 91.45
N PRO A 868 60.78 -3.12 90.35
CA PRO A 868 61.37 -1.78 90.08
C PRO A 868 60.44 -0.85 89.22
N SER A 869 60.98 0.01 88.32
CA SER A 869 60.26 1.01 87.47
C SER A 869 61.05 1.42 86.22
N ASP A 870 60.40 1.76 85.08
CA ASP A 870 60.91 2.53 83.89
C ASP A 870 59.84 2.57 82.75
N ASN A 871 59.89 3.35 81.65
CA ASN A 871 60.31 4.75 81.39
C ASN A 871 59.76 5.26 80.02
N THR A 872 59.92 6.56 79.71
CA THR A 872 59.86 7.26 78.38
C THR A 872 59.18 6.64 77.14
N GLN A 873 58.30 7.40 76.45
CA GLN A 873 58.64 8.10 75.16
C GLN A 873 57.49 8.92 74.52
N ASN A 874 57.83 10.11 73.99
CA ASN A 874 57.61 10.67 72.63
C ASN A 874 56.36 10.29 71.76
N ASN A 875 55.82 11.17 70.89
CA ASN A 875 56.12 12.58 70.55
C ASN A 875 54.89 13.30 69.93
N GLN A 876 55.02 14.59 69.61
CA GLN A 876 54.02 15.46 68.95
C GLN A 876 53.91 15.31 67.42
N ASN A 877 52.87 15.98 66.86
CA ASN A 877 52.79 16.61 65.53
C ASN A 877 52.57 15.71 64.29
N ASN A 878 52.08 16.23 63.15
CA ASN A 878 51.09 17.29 62.82
C ASN A 878 50.84 17.24 61.29
N GLN A 879 49.84 17.99 60.80
CA GLN A 879 49.61 18.42 59.41
C GLN A 879 49.02 17.43 58.38
N THR A 880 47.98 17.96 57.73
CA THR A 880 47.30 17.64 56.45
C THR A 880 48.23 17.79 55.22
N PRO A 881 47.84 17.44 53.95
CA PRO A 881 46.46 17.33 53.42
C PRO A 881 46.11 16.18 52.44
N ALA A 882 44.79 16.10 52.15
CA ALA A 882 44.07 15.79 50.88
C ALA A 882 44.83 15.19 49.65
N PRO A 883 44.19 14.36 48.80
CA PRO A 883 42.74 14.30 48.50
C PRO A 883 41.90 13.36 49.38
#